data_AF-A0AAN5TCR4-F1
#
_entry.id   AF-A0AAN5TCR4-F1
#
_cell.length_a   1.000
_cell.length_b   1.000
_cell.length_c   1.000
_cell.angle_alpha   90.00
_cell.angle_beta   90.00
_cell.angle_gamma   90.00
#
_symmetry.space_group_name_H-M   'P 1'
#
loop_
_entity.id
_entity.type
_entity.pdbx_description
1 polymer ?
#
loop_
_entity_poly.entity_id
_entity_poly.type
_entity_poly.pdbx_seq_one_letter_code
_entity_poly.pdbx_strand_id
1 'polypeptide(L)'
;MKVVVLCFNKAEEAEVRAFINRIRVRKANSDSQEEIEPYIIYPADVNKDEYMTWKGEEPNDEDKETLGSLTSDDRLFIWGHGSPNYAYIPGAFYTEIGNYLNHALDKDQFSSSKGALRIGVEICNGGRGGALGKNSFAARLHAYLGKLGIYSEVSGRLRNVVIDTSNLPHEGLKTIPRHYDGLSHFISIPDRYYEHQAEQSKVTYAWGGLENKEQIRIDSYRRSLKREFFQLKEKLLEEVSQSPIINPRNIHQALLAIEFRLSDETTPIQVSLLKQLTEELHQECRKHGFGDEVLRSIGFERFLSSIARKAHANGFLLAKTNTRVDDPKLPIEQKPLSQTLSANSEMQRLNNTVERLRQKNQEHFAPDLETLIKILGCEDTVNENNLYANLFQLYRKILIASDSGEIDLPSHIKDIIDPLVSILEIIYLDEDLSQNKQQELYKHLHQLDNYTTSSRWGAYLAKSRGFWAGFAQGHRERHEASLLEYLPNLFYSAHNISGMEADFFVGFVKDISQIRTLIERKLSVQLKNSDLANEGNYNGTPEAPRIVNDEPDPDSVAEELSEGELIALQNLTKDLDEIEAEIYHLEEMYIKSGDNSDLNSSQQFEEPIPDSNQTLSKTARTEANNVTPTTNLPNTLKVRSSIIRIPSNEREENIFAVATVLNDNDLMRGSDGKIPAIIQEIRNIMKDIDYSDDKKIASGILQIKEKINKSEESNHSENTREIVDAFSKADHLNFRVIRSSISKNEAMAELMDSIKVGMWTPKS
;
A
#
# COMPACT_ATOMS: atom_id res chain seq x y z
N MET A 1 3.44 7.64 34.89
CA MET A 1 2.90 7.68 33.49
C MET A 1 2.62 6.27 32.99
N LYS A 2 1.39 6.02 32.56
CA LYS A 2 0.97 4.76 31.94
C LYS A 2 1.33 4.74 30.45
N VAL A 3 1.72 3.57 29.99
CA VAL A 3 1.95 3.26 28.57
C VAL A 3 1.11 2.05 28.21
N VAL A 4 0.04 2.27 27.45
CA VAL A 4 -0.83 1.20 26.99
C VAL A 4 -0.50 0.89 25.53
N VAL A 5 -0.33 -0.39 25.20
CA VAL A 5 -0.15 -0.88 23.84
C VAL A 5 -1.31 -1.82 23.50
N LEU A 6 -2.14 -1.44 22.54
CA LEU A 6 -3.10 -2.33 21.90
C LEU A 6 -2.35 -3.14 20.84
N CYS A 7 -2.09 -4.41 21.11
CA CYS A 7 -1.33 -5.31 20.25
C CYS A 7 -2.26 -6.32 19.58
N PHE A 8 -2.16 -6.45 18.26
CA PHE A 8 -3.02 -7.34 17.46
C PHE A 8 -2.33 -8.65 17.05
N ASN A 9 -1.06 -8.81 17.41
CA ASN A 9 -0.26 -10.00 17.13
C ASN A 9 0.52 -10.39 18.38
N LYS A 10 0.09 -11.44 19.10
CA LYS A 10 0.77 -11.87 20.32
C LYS A 10 2.19 -12.39 20.10
N ALA A 11 2.52 -12.86 18.91
CA ALA A 11 3.88 -13.29 18.58
C ALA A 11 4.88 -12.13 18.57
N GLU A 12 4.43 -10.87 18.45
CA GLU A 12 5.28 -9.67 18.46
C GLU A 12 5.54 -9.10 19.87
N GLU A 13 5.26 -9.87 20.94
CA GLU A 13 5.41 -9.38 22.32
C GLU A 13 6.85 -8.96 22.64
N ALA A 14 7.85 -9.61 22.06
CA ALA A 14 9.26 -9.26 22.27
C ALA A 14 9.59 -7.86 21.70
N GLU A 15 9.10 -7.57 20.50
CA GLU A 15 9.24 -6.30 19.81
C GLU A 15 8.49 -5.18 20.56
N VAL A 16 7.28 -5.47 21.04
CA VAL A 16 6.50 -4.55 21.88
C VAL A 16 7.24 -4.24 23.18
N ARG A 17 7.82 -5.25 23.84
CA ARG A 17 8.62 -5.06 25.06
C ARG A 17 9.88 -4.23 24.78
N ALA A 18 10.56 -4.45 23.65
CA ALA A 18 11.69 -3.62 23.23
C ALA A 18 11.27 -2.16 22.96
N PHE A 19 10.08 -1.96 22.37
CA PHE A 19 9.50 -0.64 22.15
C PHE A 19 9.14 0.07 23.47
N ILE A 20 8.56 -0.63 24.43
CA ILE A 20 8.31 -0.10 25.78
C ILE A 20 9.63 0.26 26.47
N ASN A 21 10.66 -0.58 26.32
CA ASN A 21 11.98 -0.31 26.89
C ASN A 21 12.61 0.97 26.30
N ARG A 22 12.42 1.24 25.01
CA ARG A 22 12.80 2.53 24.41
C ARG A 22 12.16 3.72 25.13
N ILE A 23 10.87 3.62 25.46
CA ILE A 23 10.17 4.69 26.17
C ILE A 23 10.79 4.87 27.57
N ARG A 24 11.10 3.76 28.26
CA ARG A 24 11.81 3.77 29.55
C ARG A 24 13.18 4.42 29.46
N VAL A 25 14.03 4.01 28.51
CA VAL A 25 15.37 4.59 28.32
C VAL A 25 15.29 6.10 28.04
N ARG A 26 14.34 6.53 27.21
CA ARG A 26 14.14 7.97 26.94
C ARG A 26 13.69 8.75 28.18
N LYS A 27 12.92 8.13 29.08
CA LYS A 27 12.47 8.75 30.33
C LYS A 27 13.53 8.72 31.43
N ALA A 28 14.29 7.63 31.55
CA ALA A 28 15.42 7.54 32.47
C ALA A 28 16.46 8.61 32.14
N ASN A 29 16.72 8.85 30.85
CA ASN A 29 17.58 9.94 30.38
C ASN A 29 16.95 11.35 30.51
N SER A 30 15.79 11.48 31.18
CA SER A 30 15.11 12.76 31.42
C SER A 30 15.06 13.18 32.90
N ASP A 31 15.77 12.46 33.77
CA ASP A 31 15.80 12.63 35.23
C ASP A 31 14.41 12.66 35.91
N SER A 32 13.35 12.27 35.19
CA SER A 32 12.04 12.05 35.80
C SER A 32 12.09 10.74 36.57
N GLN A 33 11.96 10.78 37.90
CA GLN A 33 11.71 9.59 38.74
C GLN A 33 10.34 8.94 38.50
N GLU A 34 9.59 9.44 37.52
CA GLU A 34 8.24 9.02 37.22
C GLU A 34 8.23 7.64 36.56
N GLU A 35 7.87 6.62 37.33
CA GLU A 35 7.81 5.23 36.91
C GLU A 35 6.91 5.06 35.66
N ILE A 36 7.37 4.24 34.73
CA ILE A 36 6.57 3.82 33.58
C ILE A 36 5.85 2.55 33.94
N GLU A 37 4.53 2.61 33.91
CA GLU A 37 3.61 1.49 34.10
C GLU A 37 3.14 1.00 32.72
N PRO A 38 3.72 -0.08 32.16
CA PRO A 38 3.29 -0.60 30.86
C PRO A 38 2.13 -1.57 30.98
N TYR A 39 1.21 -1.48 30.03
CA TYR A 39 0.10 -2.41 29.85
C TYR A 39 0.08 -2.84 28.38
N ILE A 40 -0.04 -4.15 28.13
CA ILE A 40 -0.21 -4.70 26.78
C ILE A 40 -1.59 -5.37 26.76
N ILE A 41 -2.49 -4.81 25.96
CA ILE A 41 -3.86 -5.29 25.79
C ILE A 41 -3.95 -5.96 24.42
N TYR A 42 -4.67 -7.08 24.34
CA TYR A 42 -4.88 -7.84 23.10
C TYR A 42 -6.38 -7.86 22.75
N PRO A 43 -6.91 -6.81 22.10
CA PRO A 43 -8.32 -6.79 21.70
C PRO A 43 -8.67 -7.98 20.79
N ALA A 44 -7.76 -8.34 19.88
CA ALA A 44 -7.80 -9.54 19.05
C ALA A 44 -6.36 -10.05 18.81
N ASP A 45 -6.20 -11.32 18.45
CA ASP A 45 -4.92 -11.96 18.12
C ASP A 45 -4.99 -12.64 16.75
N VAL A 46 -4.36 -12.05 15.75
CA VAL A 46 -4.40 -12.55 14.37
C VAL A 46 -3.74 -13.91 14.19
N ASN A 47 -2.83 -14.33 15.08
CA ASN A 47 -2.26 -15.68 15.03
C ASN A 47 -3.27 -16.78 15.39
N LYS A 48 -4.40 -16.39 15.99
CA LYS A 48 -5.51 -17.27 16.35
C LYS A 48 -6.73 -17.05 15.47
N ASP A 49 -6.56 -16.34 14.34
CA ASP A 49 -7.64 -15.94 13.45
C ASP A 49 -8.75 -15.13 14.19
N GLU A 50 -8.38 -14.37 15.22
CA GLU A 50 -9.29 -13.50 15.94
C GLU A 50 -9.35 -12.10 15.30
N TYR A 51 -10.56 -11.57 15.12
CA TYR A 51 -10.79 -10.22 14.61
C TYR A 51 -11.87 -9.54 15.45
N MET A 52 -11.71 -8.25 15.73
CA MET A 52 -12.65 -7.47 16.53
C MET A 52 -14.07 -7.47 15.92
N THR A 53 -14.18 -7.59 14.59
CA THR A 53 -15.46 -7.62 13.89
C THR A 53 -16.44 -8.64 14.47
N TRP A 54 -15.99 -9.87 14.76
CA TRP A 54 -16.83 -10.91 15.34
C TRP A 54 -16.55 -11.20 16.81
N LYS A 55 -15.35 -10.88 17.32
CA LYS A 55 -15.05 -10.99 18.75
C LYS A 55 -15.78 -9.92 19.58
N GLY A 56 -16.11 -8.80 18.95
CA GLY A 56 -16.80 -7.67 19.57
C GLY A 56 -15.88 -6.50 19.90
N GLU A 57 -16.53 -5.37 20.20
CA GLU A 57 -15.88 -4.08 20.48
C GLU A 57 -16.04 -3.69 21.96
N GLU A 58 -16.52 -4.60 22.81
CA GLU A 58 -16.64 -4.36 24.25
C GLU A 58 -15.38 -4.83 24.98
N PRO A 59 -14.66 -3.93 25.68
CA PRO A 59 -13.53 -4.33 26.52
C PRO A 59 -14.00 -5.13 27.73
N ASN A 60 -13.15 -6.05 28.19
CA ASN A 60 -13.34 -6.72 29.47
C ASN A 60 -13.11 -5.75 30.65
N ASP A 61 -13.39 -6.19 31.87
CA ASP A 61 -13.31 -5.31 33.06
C ASP A 61 -11.89 -4.82 33.36
N GLU A 62 -10.86 -5.64 33.10
CA GLU A 62 -9.44 -5.26 33.29
C GLU A 62 -9.00 -4.20 32.27
N ASP A 63 -9.41 -4.35 31.01
CA ASP A 63 -9.16 -3.38 29.95
C ASP A 63 -9.87 -2.05 30.25
N LYS A 64 -11.13 -2.11 30.73
CA LYS A 64 -11.91 -0.93 31.16
C LYS A 64 -11.25 -0.19 32.31
N GLU A 65 -10.76 -0.91 33.33
CA GLU A 65 -10.05 -0.30 34.46
C GLU A 65 -8.77 0.40 33.98
N THR A 66 -7.97 -0.29 33.17
CA THR A 66 -6.71 0.24 32.65
C THR A 66 -6.92 1.48 31.79
N LEU A 67 -7.79 1.38 30.77
CA LEU A 67 -8.07 2.46 29.82
C LEU A 67 -8.84 3.61 30.46
N GLY A 68 -9.82 3.31 31.32
CA GLY A 68 -10.61 4.31 32.05
C GLY A 68 -9.77 5.17 32.99
N SER A 69 -8.61 4.69 33.41
CA SER A 69 -7.67 5.44 34.27
C SER A 69 -6.69 6.34 33.51
N LEU A 70 -6.77 6.43 32.18
CA LEU A 70 -5.85 7.22 31.37
C LEU A 70 -6.15 8.71 31.42
N THR A 71 -5.07 9.50 31.38
CA THR A 71 -5.08 10.97 31.34
C THR A 71 -4.29 11.50 30.14
N SER A 72 -4.27 12.82 29.93
CA SER A 72 -3.50 13.48 28.86
C SER A 72 -1.98 13.28 28.92
N ASP A 73 -1.46 12.90 30.09
CA ASP A 73 -0.03 12.66 30.30
C ASP A 73 0.40 11.28 29.81
N ASP A 74 -0.53 10.32 29.81
CA ASP A 74 -0.32 8.94 29.41
C ASP A 74 -0.16 8.78 27.89
N ARG A 75 0.18 7.56 27.46
CA ARG A 75 0.38 7.21 26.05
C ARG A 75 -0.35 5.94 25.70
N LEU A 76 -1.09 5.98 24.59
CA LEU A 76 -1.67 4.80 23.97
C LEU A 76 -0.97 4.54 22.63
N PHE A 77 -0.63 3.29 22.36
CA PHE A 77 -0.05 2.86 21.09
C PHE A 77 -0.92 1.76 20.47
N ILE A 78 -1.03 1.79 19.15
CA ILE A 78 -1.62 0.72 18.36
C ILE A 78 -0.48 0.04 17.62
N TRP A 79 -0.35 -1.26 17.84
CA TRP A 79 0.75 -2.08 17.38
C TRP A 79 0.26 -3.29 16.60
N GLY A 80 0.92 -3.54 15.47
CA GLY A 80 0.71 -4.72 14.64
C GLY A 80 1.27 -4.50 13.24
N HIS A 81 0.98 -5.45 12.35
CA HIS A 81 1.31 -5.30 10.94
C HIS A 81 0.50 -4.18 10.31
N GLY A 82 1.14 -3.36 9.48
CA GLY A 82 0.43 -2.42 8.63
C GLY A 82 -0.17 -3.15 7.44
N SER A 83 -1.39 -2.82 7.06
CA SER A 83 -1.85 -3.08 5.70
C SER A 83 -1.29 -1.98 4.79
N PRO A 84 -0.84 -2.29 3.57
CA PRO A 84 -0.48 -1.25 2.61
C PRO A 84 -1.66 -0.27 2.38
N ASN A 85 -2.90 -0.73 2.64
CA ASN A 85 -4.11 -0.06 2.20
C ASN A 85 -5.12 0.07 3.37
N TYR A 86 -5.47 1.33 3.67
CA TYR A 86 -6.62 1.81 4.46
C TYR A 86 -6.55 1.82 5.98
N ALA A 87 -7.61 2.35 6.59
CA ALA A 87 -7.82 2.49 8.02
C ALA A 87 -8.11 1.15 8.73
N TYR A 88 -7.29 0.15 8.39
CA TYR A 88 -7.30 -1.21 8.89
C TYR A 88 -5.90 -1.67 9.31
N ILE A 89 -5.90 -2.56 10.29
CA ILE A 89 -4.78 -3.42 10.66
C ILE A 89 -5.29 -4.85 10.69
N PRO A 90 -4.48 -5.88 10.37
CA PRO A 90 -4.84 -7.26 10.66
C PRO A 90 -5.41 -7.37 12.08
N GLY A 91 -6.66 -7.87 12.18
CA GLY A 91 -7.40 -8.00 13.44
C GLY A 91 -8.40 -6.88 13.75
N ALA A 92 -8.28 -5.67 13.17
CA ALA A 92 -9.20 -4.56 13.48
C ALA A 92 -9.30 -3.43 12.44
N PHE A 93 -10.48 -2.81 12.37
CA PHE A 93 -10.77 -1.60 11.62
C PHE A 93 -10.82 -0.38 12.55
N TYR A 94 -10.62 0.84 12.03
CA TYR A 94 -10.56 2.05 12.87
C TYR A 94 -11.84 2.31 13.67
N THR A 95 -13.02 1.96 13.14
CA THR A 95 -14.28 2.12 13.86
C THR A 95 -14.37 1.17 15.05
N GLU A 96 -13.89 -0.06 14.89
CA GLU A 96 -13.88 -1.09 15.94
C GLU A 96 -12.98 -0.68 17.10
N ILE A 97 -11.78 -0.17 16.80
CA ILE A 97 -10.89 0.39 17.84
C ILE A 97 -11.50 1.65 18.46
N GLY A 98 -12.10 2.53 17.65
CA GLY A 98 -12.77 3.73 18.14
C GLY A 98 -13.90 3.42 19.12
N ASN A 99 -14.73 2.41 18.81
CA ASN A 99 -15.81 1.95 19.67
C ASN A 99 -15.29 1.28 20.94
N TYR A 100 -14.26 0.45 20.83
CA TYR A 100 -13.59 -0.17 21.97
C TYR A 100 -13.04 0.86 22.95
N LEU A 101 -12.34 1.89 22.45
CA LEU A 101 -11.88 3.01 23.26
C LEU A 101 -13.04 3.81 23.86
N ASN A 102 -14.11 4.02 23.10
CA ASN A 102 -15.31 4.72 23.56
C ASN A 102 -16.04 4.00 24.70
N HIS A 103 -16.00 2.67 24.74
CA HIS A 103 -16.56 1.87 25.82
C HIS A 103 -15.68 1.85 27.08
N ALA A 104 -14.38 2.15 26.96
CA ALA A 104 -13.41 2.01 28.03
C ALA A 104 -13.00 3.33 28.70
N LEU A 105 -12.84 4.40 27.92
CA LEU A 105 -12.22 5.65 28.35
C LEU A 105 -13.17 6.54 29.17
N ASP A 106 -12.64 7.17 30.22
CA ASP A 106 -13.25 8.37 30.82
C ASP A 106 -12.98 9.58 29.92
N LYS A 107 -13.98 9.97 29.14
CA LYS A 107 -13.86 11.07 28.17
C LYS A 107 -13.63 12.43 28.83
N ASP A 108 -14.06 12.59 30.07
CA ASP A 108 -13.93 13.86 30.78
C ASP A 108 -12.48 14.22 31.08
N GLN A 109 -11.55 13.26 30.99
CA GLN A 109 -10.11 13.50 31.13
C GLN A 109 -9.49 14.21 29.91
N PHE A 110 -10.20 14.28 28.78
CA PHE A 110 -9.64 14.77 27.52
C PHE A 110 -10.42 15.96 26.98
N SER A 111 -9.76 17.11 26.88
CA SER A 111 -10.35 18.33 26.31
C SER A 111 -9.26 19.30 25.87
N SER A 112 -9.66 20.41 25.22
CA SER A 112 -8.73 21.51 24.94
C SER A 112 -8.05 22.09 26.19
N SER A 113 -8.71 21.99 27.35
CA SER A 113 -8.19 22.50 28.64
C SER A 113 -7.36 21.48 29.42
N LYS A 114 -7.72 20.19 29.35
CA LYS A 114 -7.03 19.11 30.07
C LYS A 114 -5.92 18.46 29.24
N GLY A 115 -5.97 18.59 27.92
CA GLY A 115 -5.07 17.93 26.99
C GLY A 115 -5.75 16.78 26.24
N ALA A 116 -5.10 16.31 25.19
CA ALA A 116 -5.61 15.27 24.31
C ALA A 116 -5.13 13.87 24.69
N LEU A 117 -5.96 12.85 24.43
CA LEU A 117 -5.51 11.46 24.39
C LEU A 117 -4.48 11.30 23.27
N ARG A 118 -3.27 10.88 23.61
CA ARG A 118 -2.16 10.77 22.64
C ARG A 118 -2.01 9.33 22.16
N ILE A 119 -2.34 9.11 20.88
CA ILE A 119 -2.31 7.80 20.23
C ILE A 119 -1.15 7.74 19.23
N GLY A 120 -0.30 6.72 19.35
CA GLY A 120 0.72 6.37 18.37
C GLY A 120 0.36 5.12 17.58
N VAL A 121 0.06 5.27 16.29
CA VAL A 121 -0.16 4.16 15.38
C VAL A 121 1.21 3.75 14.80
N GLU A 122 1.78 2.67 15.35
CA GLU A 122 3.14 2.19 15.04
C GLU A 122 3.10 0.99 14.08
N ILE A 123 2.40 1.17 12.96
CA ILE A 123 2.25 0.18 11.88
C ILE A 123 2.83 0.73 10.57
N CYS A 124 3.15 -0.12 9.59
CA CYS A 124 3.53 0.34 8.25
C CYS A 124 2.43 1.20 7.62
N ASN A 125 2.79 2.38 7.09
CA ASN A 125 1.87 3.27 6.36
C ASN A 125 0.59 3.75 7.11
N GLY A 126 0.49 3.60 8.44
CA GLY A 126 -0.72 4.00 9.19
C GLY A 126 -1.10 5.49 9.13
N GLY A 127 -0.22 6.36 8.66
CA GLY A 127 -0.46 7.79 8.43
C GLY A 127 -0.77 8.16 6.97
N ARG A 128 -0.82 7.18 6.06
CA ARG A 128 -0.98 7.38 4.62
C ARG A 128 -2.38 7.00 4.12
N GLY A 129 -2.93 7.80 3.20
CA GLY A 129 -4.21 7.51 2.53
C GLY A 129 -4.96 8.80 2.17
N GLY A 130 -5.34 8.97 0.91
CA GLY A 130 -6.03 10.18 0.44
C GLY A 130 -5.15 11.45 0.48
N ALA A 131 -5.69 12.56 -0.04
CA ALA A 131 -5.01 13.85 -0.01
C ALA A 131 -4.70 14.28 1.43
N LEU A 132 -3.45 14.69 1.69
CA LEU A 132 -2.93 15.04 3.02
C LEU A 132 -3.09 13.93 4.08
N GLY A 133 -3.30 12.68 3.66
CA GLY A 133 -3.46 11.56 4.57
C GLY A 133 -4.82 11.47 5.27
N LYS A 134 -5.83 12.24 4.83
CA LYS A 134 -7.17 12.32 5.45
C LYS A 134 -7.92 10.97 5.54
N ASN A 135 -7.55 10.03 4.69
CA ASN A 135 -8.12 8.68 4.60
C ASN A 135 -7.23 7.62 5.29
N SER A 136 -6.10 8.03 5.88
CA SER A 136 -5.21 7.12 6.61
C SER A 136 -5.86 6.56 7.87
N PHE A 137 -5.33 5.44 8.37
CA PHE A 137 -5.73 4.87 9.66
C PHE A 137 -5.73 5.91 10.77
N ALA A 138 -4.63 6.65 10.92
CA ALA A 138 -4.49 7.65 11.95
C ALA A 138 -5.48 8.81 11.79
N ALA A 139 -5.72 9.30 10.57
CA ALA A 139 -6.65 10.39 10.30
C ALA A 139 -8.12 9.98 10.52
N ARG A 140 -8.51 8.79 10.03
CA ARG A 140 -9.86 8.23 10.20
C ARG A 140 -10.16 7.95 11.68
N LEU A 141 -9.23 7.32 12.38
CA LEU A 141 -9.36 7.09 13.83
C LEU A 141 -9.48 8.41 14.59
N HIS A 142 -8.62 9.39 14.30
CA HIS A 142 -8.69 10.72 14.92
C HIS A 142 -10.05 11.40 14.69
N ALA A 143 -10.52 11.42 13.44
CA ALA A 143 -11.80 12.01 13.08
C ALA A 143 -12.96 11.32 13.82
N TYR A 144 -12.97 9.99 13.81
CA TYR A 144 -14.02 9.19 14.41
C TYR A 144 -14.05 9.33 15.94
N LEU A 145 -12.89 9.32 16.61
CA LEU A 145 -12.80 9.60 18.04
C LEU A 145 -13.37 10.99 18.39
N GLY A 146 -13.10 12.02 17.56
CA GLY A 146 -13.70 13.33 17.73
C GLY A 146 -15.24 13.30 17.64
N LYS A 147 -15.79 12.59 16.65
CA LYS A 147 -17.25 12.38 16.51
C LYS A 147 -17.86 11.62 17.68
N LEU A 148 -17.06 10.83 18.40
CA LEU A 148 -17.44 10.12 19.64
C LEU A 148 -17.25 10.98 20.90
N GLY A 149 -16.75 12.23 20.77
CA GLY A 149 -16.51 13.15 21.88
C GLY A 149 -15.17 12.95 22.58
N ILE A 150 -14.22 12.25 21.98
CA ILE A 150 -12.89 11.98 22.54
C ILE A 150 -11.87 12.94 21.93
N TYR A 151 -11.42 13.91 22.71
CA TYR A 151 -10.39 14.86 22.28
C TYR A 151 -9.03 14.16 22.20
N SER A 152 -8.50 13.99 20.99
CA SER A 152 -7.33 13.14 20.74
C SER A 152 -6.30 13.79 19.81
N GLU A 153 -5.09 13.26 19.86
CA GLU A 153 -4.04 13.43 18.85
C GLU A 153 -3.62 12.03 18.40
N VAL A 154 -3.66 11.79 17.09
CA VAL A 154 -3.31 10.48 16.54
C VAL A 154 -2.16 10.62 15.56
N SER A 155 -1.07 9.93 15.82
CA SER A 155 0.10 9.92 14.94
C SER A 155 0.21 8.62 14.17
N GLY A 156 0.63 8.68 12.90
CA GLY A 156 0.78 7.52 12.03
C GLY A 156 2.08 7.56 11.22
N ARG A 157 2.55 6.39 10.81
CA ARG A 157 3.75 6.23 9.98
C ARG A 157 3.43 6.38 8.50
N LEU A 158 4.32 7.02 7.75
CA LEU A 158 4.18 7.18 6.29
C LEU A 158 5.12 6.27 5.50
N ARG A 159 5.97 5.53 6.21
CA ARG A 159 6.96 4.60 5.66
C ARG A 159 6.72 3.22 6.26
N ASN A 160 7.30 2.19 5.64
CA ASN A 160 7.30 0.85 6.21
C ASN A 160 8.19 0.84 7.44
N VAL A 161 7.72 0.19 8.49
CA VAL A 161 8.40 0.09 9.78
C VAL A 161 9.18 -1.20 9.79
N VAL A 162 10.45 -1.11 10.20
CA VAL A 162 11.31 -2.26 10.43
C VAL A 162 11.77 -2.23 11.87
N ILE A 163 11.56 -3.33 12.58
CA ILE A 163 11.92 -3.41 13.99
C ILE A 163 13.37 -3.88 14.09
N ASP A 164 14.26 -2.94 14.39
CA ASP A 164 15.61 -3.24 14.85
C ASP A 164 15.60 -3.24 16.37
N THR A 165 15.32 -4.41 16.98
CA THR A 165 15.19 -4.54 18.44
C THR A 165 16.46 -4.10 19.19
N SER A 166 17.64 -4.22 18.56
CA SER A 166 18.93 -3.88 19.17
C SER A 166 19.14 -2.36 19.28
N ASN A 167 18.80 -1.61 18.22
CA ASN A 167 18.99 -0.16 18.17
C ASN A 167 17.73 0.64 18.56
N LEU A 168 16.56 -0.01 18.62
CA LEU A 168 15.28 0.61 18.97
C LEU A 168 15.33 1.45 20.26
N PRO A 169 16.00 1.03 21.37
CA PRO A 169 16.07 1.83 22.59
C PRO A 169 16.75 3.20 22.41
N HIS A 170 17.72 3.30 21.50
CA HIS A 170 18.59 4.47 21.35
C HIS A 170 18.20 5.31 20.13
N GLU A 171 17.99 4.66 18.99
CA GLU A 171 17.79 5.29 17.69
C GLU A 171 16.30 5.41 17.34
N GLY A 172 15.47 4.53 17.89
CA GLY A 172 14.04 4.49 17.64
C GLY A 172 13.63 3.60 16.48
N LEU A 173 12.40 3.75 15.98
CA LEU A 173 11.91 2.89 14.91
C LEU A 173 12.66 3.18 13.60
N LYS A 174 13.18 2.12 12.99
CA LYS A 174 13.80 2.11 11.67
C LYS A 174 12.69 2.10 10.63
N THR A 175 12.84 2.88 9.57
CA THR A 175 11.85 2.96 8.50
C THR A 175 12.50 2.92 7.13
N ILE A 176 11.75 2.44 6.15
CA ILE A 176 12.19 2.38 4.75
C ILE A 176 11.07 2.91 3.83
N PRO A 177 11.39 3.69 2.79
CA PRO A 177 10.40 4.06 1.78
C PRO A 177 9.76 2.84 1.11
N ARG A 178 8.44 2.88 0.88
CA ARG A 178 7.65 1.73 0.38
C ARG A 178 8.20 1.14 -0.92
N HIS A 179 8.71 1.97 -1.84
CA HIS A 179 9.30 1.49 -3.10
C HIS A 179 10.58 0.69 -2.92
N TYR A 180 11.38 0.96 -1.88
CA TYR A 180 12.56 0.14 -1.58
C TYR A 180 12.20 -1.13 -0.83
N ASP A 181 11.16 -1.11 0.01
CA ASP A 181 10.65 -2.31 0.67
C ASP A 181 10.07 -3.31 -0.33
N GLY A 182 9.34 -2.84 -1.34
CA GLY A 182 8.90 -3.70 -2.44
C GLY A 182 10.08 -4.38 -3.15
N LEU A 183 11.20 -3.68 -3.30
CA LEU A 183 12.42 -4.24 -3.89
C LEU A 183 13.18 -5.18 -2.94
N SER A 184 13.06 -5.04 -1.61
CA SER A 184 13.77 -5.89 -0.64
C SER A 184 13.39 -7.37 -0.73
N HIS A 185 12.19 -7.65 -1.24
CA HIS A 185 11.71 -9.00 -1.49
C HIS A 185 12.44 -9.69 -2.65
N PHE A 186 13.12 -8.93 -3.52
CA PHE A 186 13.80 -9.43 -4.71
C PHE A 186 15.31 -9.26 -4.67
N ILE A 187 15.80 -8.22 -3.98
CA ILE A 187 17.23 -7.90 -3.87
C ILE A 187 17.57 -7.43 -2.45
N SER A 188 18.81 -7.68 -2.02
CA SER A 188 19.30 -7.10 -0.77
C SER A 188 19.36 -5.58 -0.91
N ILE A 189 18.62 -4.87 -0.06
CA ILE A 189 18.61 -3.40 -0.03
C ILE A 189 19.73 -2.93 0.90
N PRO A 190 20.67 -2.09 0.43
CA PRO A 190 21.71 -1.52 1.27
C PRO A 190 21.16 -0.80 2.50
N ASP A 191 21.84 -0.94 3.65
CA ASP A 191 21.42 -0.36 4.93
C ASP A 191 21.14 1.15 4.89
N ARG A 192 21.79 1.88 3.98
CA ARG A 192 21.63 3.33 3.80
C ARG A 192 20.19 3.77 3.48
N TYR A 193 19.33 2.87 3.00
CA TYR A 193 17.92 3.19 2.70
C TYR A 193 16.99 3.03 3.91
N TYR A 194 17.52 2.45 4.99
CA TYR A 194 16.80 2.34 6.23
C TYR A 194 17.27 3.44 7.18
N GLU A 195 16.31 4.22 7.66
CA GLU A 195 16.59 5.40 8.45
C GLU A 195 15.76 5.38 9.73
N HIS A 196 16.45 5.62 10.85
CA HIS A 196 15.80 5.85 12.13
C HIS A 196 15.24 7.26 12.18
N GLN A 197 13.95 7.38 12.50
CA GLN A 197 13.26 8.67 12.57
C GLN A 197 13.36 9.53 11.30
N ALA A 198 13.37 8.90 10.12
CA ALA A 198 13.55 9.58 8.84
C ALA A 198 12.62 10.78 8.64
N GLU A 199 13.05 11.79 7.89
CA GLU A 199 12.17 12.91 7.55
C GLU A 199 10.92 12.43 6.80
N GLN A 200 9.80 13.11 7.03
CA GLN A 200 8.50 12.75 6.49
C GLN A 200 8.03 11.31 6.83
N SER A 201 8.63 10.62 7.81
CA SER A 201 8.22 9.25 8.17
C SER A 201 7.07 9.16 9.16
N LYS A 202 6.70 10.27 9.82
CA LYS A 202 5.65 10.28 10.84
C LYS A 202 4.85 11.59 10.84
N VAL A 203 3.53 11.46 10.80
CA VAL A 203 2.57 12.57 10.79
C VAL A 203 1.65 12.50 12.01
N THR A 204 1.22 13.65 12.52
CA THR A 204 0.24 13.74 13.61
C THR A 204 -0.99 14.49 13.12
N TYR A 205 -2.16 13.91 13.36
CA TYR A 205 -3.47 14.54 13.20
C TYR A 205 -3.94 15.04 14.57
N ALA A 206 -4.40 16.27 14.60
CA ALA A 206 -4.88 16.94 15.80
C ALA A 206 -6.06 17.86 15.46
N TRP A 207 -6.81 18.26 16.47
CA TRP A 207 -7.81 19.32 16.34
C TRP A 207 -7.16 20.71 16.46
N GLY A 208 -7.55 21.62 15.57
CA GLY A 208 -7.08 23.00 15.52
C GLY A 208 -8.04 23.90 14.74
N GLY A 209 -7.54 25.00 14.19
CA GLY A 209 -8.38 26.00 13.51
C GLY A 209 -9.23 26.82 14.49
N LEU A 210 -10.24 27.51 13.96
CA LEU A 210 -11.18 28.26 14.81
C LEU A 210 -11.94 27.26 15.70
N GLU A 211 -12.02 27.54 17.01
CA GLU A 211 -12.69 26.69 18.01
C GLU A 211 -12.10 25.28 18.23
N ASN A 212 -10.92 24.96 17.67
CA ASN A 212 -10.33 23.62 17.74
C ASN A 212 -11.25 22.51 17.18
N LYS A 213 -11.91 22.77 16.05
CA LYS A 213 -12.84 21.83 15.40
C LYS A 213 -12.35 21.28 14.06
N GLU A 214 -11.30 21.86 13.50
CA GLU A 214 -10.76 21.46 12.20
C GLU A 214 -9.60 20.48 12.40
N GLN A 215 -9.64 19.35 11.68
CA GLN A 215 -8.55 18.40 11.69
C GLN A 215 -7.37 18.99 10.90
N ILE A 216 -6.25 19.16 11.59
CA ILE A 216 -4.99 19.61 11.03
C ILE A 216 -3.99 18.45 11.01
N ARG A 217 -3.12 18.50 10.01
CA ARG A 217 -2.01 17.58 9.80
C ARG A 217 -0.72 18.33 10.08
N ILE A 218 0.14 17.77 10.95
CA ILE A 218 1.39 18.39 11.37
C ILE A 218 2.53 17.35 11.40
N ASP A 219 3.77 17.80 11.20
CA ASP A 219 4.96 16.99 11.40
C ASP A 219 5.13 16.53 12.86
N SER A 220 5.20 15.21 13.06
CA SER A 220 5.27 14.63 14.40
C SER A 220 6.59 14.93 15.12
N TYR A 221 7.68 15.02 14.36
CA TYR A 221 9.01 15.23 14.94
C TYR A 221 9.19 16.70 15.34
N ARG A 222 8.69 17.64 14.54
CA ARG A 222 8.59 19.06 14.91
C ARG A 222 7.75 19.25 16.17
N ARG A 223 6.56 18.64 16.25
CA ARG A 223 5.71 18.71 17.45
C ARG A 223 6.41 18.11 18.67
N SER A 224 7.07 16.97 18.49
CA SER A 224 7.87 16.35 19.56
C SER A 224 9.04 17.25 20.01
N LEU A 225 9.71 17.92 19.08
CA LEU A 225 10.84 18.80 19.36
C LEU A 225 10.39 20.06 20.12
N LYS A 226 9.27 20.66 19.69
CA LYS A 226 8.63 21.80 20.35
C LYS A 226 8.26 21.48 21.81
N ARG A 227 7.71 20.29 22.07
CA ARG A 227 7.40 19.84 23.45
C ARG A 227 8.66 19.69 24.32
N GLU A 228 9.72 19.09 23.77
CA GLU A 228 10.99 18.94 24.49
C GLU A 228 11.66 20.29 24.77
N PHE A 229 11.54 21.24 23.84
CA PHE A 229 11.97 22.62 24.05
C PHE A 229 11.19 23.29 25.19
N PHE A 230 9.86 23.15 25.23
CA PHE A 230 9.07 23.76 26.31
C PHE A 230 9.43 23.22 27.69
N GLN A 231 9.68 21.92 27.81
CA GLN A 231 10.17 21.32 29.06
C GLN A 231 11.53 21.90 29.49
N LEU A 232 12.46 22.06 28.53
CA LEU A 232 13.75 22.70 28.80
C LEU A 232 13.57 24.16 29.23
N LYS A 233 12.73 24.91 28.50
CA LYS A 233 12.44 26.32 28.77
C LYS A 233 11.87 26.51 30.17
N GLU A 234 10.89 25.70 30.56
CA GLU A 234 10.26 25.74 31.88
C GLU A 234 11.29 25.54 33.00
N LYS A 235 12.02 24.41 32.96
CA LYS A 235 13.07 24.11 33.96
C LYS A 235 14.17 25.17 34.00
N LEU A 236 14.62 25.66 32.84
CA LEU A 236 15.65 26.70 32.78
C LEU A 236 15.16 28.02 33.40
N LEU A 237 13.90 28.40 33.15
CA LEU A 237 13.32 29.61 33.74
C LEU A 237 13.12 29.48 35.26
N GLU A 238 12.78 28.29 35.75
CA GLU A 238 12.75 28.00 37.20
C GLU A 238 14.12 28.23 37.84
N GLU A 239 15.18 27.64 37.28
CA GLU A 239 16.55 27.84 37.77
C GLU A 239 17.00 29.31 37.73
N VAL A 240 16.70 30.02 36.63
CA VAL A 240 17.01 31.45 36.50
C VAL A 240 16.26 32.27 37.54
N SER A 241 15.00 31.95 37.82
CA SER A 241 14.17 32.68 38.79
C SER A 241 14.64 32.53 40.24
N GLN A 242 15.30 31.42 40.55
CA GLN A 242 15.84 31.13 41.88
C GLN A 242 17.21 31.79 42.13
N SER A 243 17.88 32.29 41.08
CA SER A 243 19.20 32.89 41.18
C SER A 243 19.15 34.42 41.22
N PRO A 244 19.49 35.08 42.35
CA PRO A 244 19.45 36.54 42.48
C PRO A 244 20.56 37.27 41.69
N ILE A 245 21.49 36.53 41.06
CA ILE A 245 22.68 37.06 40.39
C ILE A 245 22.50 37.10 38.86
N ILE A 246 21.55 36.34 38.31
CA ILE A 246 21.39 36.16 36.87
C ILE A 246 20.45 37.24 36.31
N ASN A 247 20.94 38.05 35.36
CA ASN A 247 20.06 38.92 34.58
C ASN A 247 19.36 38.06 33.51
N PRO A 248 18.05 37.79 33.62
CA PRO A 248 17.37 36.81 32.78
C PRO A 248 17.21 37.25 31.33
N ARG A 249 17.50 38.52 31.00
CA ARG A 249 17.13 39.12 29.72
C ARG A 249 17.71 38.38 28.51
N ASN A 250 19.01 38.06 28.53
CA ASN A 250 19.66 37.41 27.39
C ASN A 250 19.21 35.95 27.22
N ILE A 251 19.09 35.21 28.32
CA ILE A 251 18.57 33.84 28.33
C ILE A 251 17.13 33.82 27.81
N HIS A 252 16.29 34.75 28.27
CA HIS A 252 14.91 34.87 27.80
C HIS A 252 14.85 35.22 26.30
N GLN A 253 15.69 36.13 25.82
CA GLN A 253 15.78 36.47 24.40
C GLN A 253 16.18 35.27 23.54
N ALA A 254 17.17 34.49 23.97
CA ALA A 254 17.60 33.28 23.28
C ALA A 254 16.50 32.21 23.27
N LEU A 255 15.80 32.02 24.40
CA LEU A 255 14.63 31.13 24.47
C LEU A 255 13.52 31.54 23.51
N LEU A 256 13.16 32.83 23.47
CA LEU A 256 12.13 33.33 22.52
C LEU A 256 12.56 33.14 21.06
N ALA A 257 13.85 33.35 20.75
CA ALA A 257 14.36 33.15 19.40
C ALA A 257 14.17 31.70 18.93
N ILE A 258 14.47 30.72 19.79
CA ILE A 258 14.23 29.29 19.52
C ILE A 258 12.73 29.00 19.42
N GLU A 259 11.94 29.52 20.36
CA GLU A 259 10.48 29.31 20.42
C GLU A 259 9.79 29.77 19.14
N PHE A 260 10.11 30.96 18.63
CA PHE A 260 9.50 31.47 17.40
C PHE A 260 9.82 30.58 16.20
N ARG A 261 11.03 30.01 16.12
CA ARG A 261 11.42 29.10 15.03
C ARG A 261 10.72 27.74 15.12
N LEU A 262 10.49 27.24 16.33
CA LEU A 262 9.76 25.98 16.53
C LEU A 262 8.25 26.14 16.39
N SER A 263 7.71 27.31 16.71
CA SER A 263 6.26 27.56 16.78
C SER A 263 5.60 27.84 15.43
N ASP A 264 6.33 28.37 14.45
CA ASP A 264 5.78 28.63 13.11
C ASP A 264 5.69 27.36 12.27
N GLU A 265 4.63 26.59 12.47
CA GLU A 265 4.40 25.31 11.77
C GLU A 265 4.09 25.48 10.27
N THR A 266 4.01 26.71 9.75
CA THR A 266 3.71 27.00 8.35
C THR A 266 4.95 27.18 7.47
N THR A 267 6.14 27.28 8.07
CA THR A 267 7.41 27.43 7.34
C THR A 267 8.38 26.28 7.64
N PRO A 268 9.24 25.89 6.68
CA PRO A 268 10.28 24.89 6.90
C PRO A 268 11.21 25.23 8.06
N ILE A 269 11.63 24.23 8.84
CA ILE A 269 12.59 24.44 9.93
C ILE A 269 13.96 24.79 9.35
N GLN A 270 14.50 25.95 9.73
CA GLN A 270 15.89 26.32 9.44
C GLN A 270 16.84 25.62 10.42
N VAL A 271 17.20 24.37 10.12
CA VAL A 271 17.94 23.48 11.04
C VAL A 271 19.27 24.08 11.49
N SER A 272 20.06 24.66 10.57
CA SER A 272 21.34 25.28 10.90
C SER A 272 21.19 26.47 11.85
N LEU A 273 20.18 27.31 11.63
CA LEU A 273 19.89 28.44 12.51
C LEU A 273 19.40 27.97 13.88
N LEU A 274 18.54 26.95 13.94
CA LEU A 274 18.06 26.39 15.21
C LEU A 274 19.22 25.82 16.05
N LYS A 275 20.18 25.14 15.40
CA LYS A 275 21.41 24.67 16.06
C LYS A 275 22.25 25.84 16.59
N GLN A 276 22.45 26.87 15.77
CA GLN A 276 23.19 28.07 16.17
C GLN A 276 22.54 28.73 17.39
N LEU A 277 21.23 29.00 17.36
CA LEU A 277 20.50 29.64 18.46
C LEU A 277 20.54 28.81 19.74
N THR A 278 20.52 27.48 19.63
CA THR A 278 20.63 26.59 20.79
C THR A 278 22.04 26.63 21.37
N GLU A 279 23.08 26.70 20.55
CA GLU A 279 24.46 26.89 21.03
C GLU A 279 24.64 28.27 21.67
N GLU A 280 24.06 29.33 21.10
CA GLU A 280 24.07 30.67 21.73
C GLU A 280 23.40 30.65 23.11
N LEU A 281 22.25 29.97 23.25
CA LEU A 281 21.61 29.76 24.55
C LEU A 281 22.53 29.03 25.53
N HIS A 282 23.24 27.99 25.07
CA HIS A 282 24.20 27.25 25.89
C HIS A 282 25.30 28.18 26.43
N GLN A 283 25.90 28.98 25.54
CA GLN A 283 26.96 29.92 25.90
C GLN A 283 26.47 31.01 26.87
N GLU A 284 25.26 31.54 26.68
CA GLU A 284 24.68 32.49 27.63
C GLU A 284 24.44 31.85 29.01
N CYS A 285 23.95 30.61 29.05
CA CYS A 285 23.82 29.89 30.33
C CYS A 285 25.19 29.73 31.01
N ARG A 286 26.24 29.34 30.27
CA ARG A 286 27.60 29.21 30.83
C ARG A 286 28.14 30.52 31.39
N LYS A 287 27.95 31.64 30.67
CA LYS A 287 28.35 32.98 31.15
C LYS A 287 27.66 33.37 32.45
N HIS A 288 26.44 32.89 32.67
CA HIS A 288 25.65 33.14 33.87
C HIS A 288 25.86 32.11 35.00
N GLY A 289 26.89 31.27 34.89
CA GLY A 289 27.32 30.37 35.96
C GLY A 289 26.61 29.02 36.00
N PHE A 290 25.83 28.67 34.97
CA PHE A 290 25.28 27.32 34.85
C PHE A 290 26.41 26.32 34.54
N GLY A 291 26.59 25.32 35.40
CA GLY A 291 27.53 24.24 35.18
C GLY A 291 26.99 23.13 34.25
N ASP A 292 27.91 22.34 33.68
CA ASP A 292 27.75 20.93 33.27
C ASP A 292 26.50 20.24 33.79
N GLU A 293 26.54 19.99 35.08
CA GLU A 293 25.60 19.15 35.78
C GLU A 293 24.18 19.74 35.79
N VAL A 294 24.08 21.05 36.01
CA VAL A 294 22.79 21.76 36.00
C VAL A 294 22.17 21.71 34.61
N LEU A 295 22.94 22.05 33.57
CA LEU A 295 22.47 22.02 32.18
C LEU A 295 22.06 20.61 31.73
N ARG A 296 22.78 19.59 32.19
CA ARG A 296 22.41 18.20 31.94
C ARG A 296 21.08 17.86 32.65
N SER A 297 20.93 18.21 33.92
CA SER A 297 19.74 17.90 34.74
C SER A 297 18.44 18.56 34.23
N ILE A 298 18.54 19.78 33.68
CA ILE A 298 17.39 20.45 33.06
C ILE A 298 17.09 19.92 31.64
N GLY A 299 17.95 19.04 31.10
CA GLY A 299 17.73 18.34 29.84
C GLY A 299 18.26 19.06 28.60
N PHE A 300 19.29 19.90 28.73
CA PHE A 300 19.86 20.66 27.61
C PHE A 300 20.51 19.77 26.56
N GLU A 301 21.42 18.87 26.96
CA GLU A 301 22.09 17.90 26.06
C GLU A 301 21.06 17.02 25.33
N ARG A 302 19.98 16.64 26.02
CA ARG A 302 18.86 15.90 25.44
C ARG A 302 18.16 16.68 24.33
N PHE A 303 17.91 17.97 24.54
CA PHE A 303 17.30 18.83 23.53
C PHE A 303 18.22 18.99 22.30
N LEU A 304 19.53 19.20 22.50
CA LEU A 304 20.52 19.22 21.42
C LEU A 304 20.51 17.92 20.60
N SER A 305 20.53 16.76 21.28
CA SER A 305 20.44 15.45 20.63
C SER A 305 19.14 15.28 19.84
N SER A 306 18.03 15.83 20.34
CA SER A 306 16.76 15.81 19.63
C SER A 306 16.74 16.69 18.39
N ILE A 307 17.35 17.88 18.41
CA ILE A 307 17.51 18.71 17.20
C ILE A 307 18.21 17.91 16.10
N ALA A 308 19.32 17.24 16.43
CA ALA A 308 20.09 16.47 15.45
C ALA A 308 19.29 15.34 14.80
N ARG A 309 18.33 14.73 15.52
CA ARG A 309 17.55 13.58 15.05
C ARG A 309 16.16 13.88 14.51
N LYS A 310 15.61 15.06 14.82
CA LYS A 310 14.19 15.39 14.57
C LYS A 310 13.97 16.67 13.78
N ALA A 311 14.95 17.58 13.75
CA ALA A 311 14.82 18.82 13.01
C ALA A 311 15.16 18.58 11.54
N HIS A 312 14.15 18.65 10.68
CA HIS A 312 14.28 18.46 9.24
C HIS A 312 13.72 19.68 8.50
N ALA A 313 14.44 20.13 7.48
CA ALA A 313 13.95 21.19 6.59
C ALA A 313 12.79 20.68 5.71
N ASN A 314 12.80 19.38 5.38
CA ASN A 314 11.80 18.76 4.52
C ASN A 314 10.64 18.12 5.30
N GLY A 315 10.46 18.43 6.59
CA GLY A 315 9.31 17.94 7.37
C GLY A 315 7.97 18.50 6.87
N PHE A 316 6.86 17.97 7.38
CA PHE A 316 5.53 18.47 7.01
C PHE A 316 5.27 19.88 7.55
N LEU A 317 4.65 20.70 6.71
CA LEU A 317 4.04 21.95 7.14
C LEU A 317 2.63 21.68 7.63
N LEU A 318 2.15 22.53 8.55
CA LEU A 318 0.78 22.49 9.01
C LEU A 318 -0.17 22.66 7.82
N ALA A 319 -1.07 21.70 7.66
CA ALA A 319 -2.10 21.72 6.61
C ALA A 319 -3.45 21.34 7.18
N LYS A 320 -4.52 21.97 6.70
CA LYS A 320 -5.90 21.59 7.01
C LYS A 320 -6.31 20.41 6.12
N THR A 321 -6.95 19.40 6.72
CA THR A 321 -7.46 18.23 5.98
C THR A 321 -8.86 18.43 5.40
N ASN A 322 -9.53 19.54 5.79
CA ASN A 322 -10.94 19.84 5.55
C ASN A 322 -11.94 18.89 6.24
N THR A 323 -11.47 18.01 7.13
CA THR A 323 -12.34 17.24 8.03
C THR A 323 -12.59 18.03 9.30
N ARG A 324 -13.83 17.98 9.81
CA ARG A 324 -14.24 18.63 11.05
C ARG A 324 -14.83 17.64 12.05
N VAL A 325 -14.81 18.02 13.31
CA VAL A 325 -15.39 17.20 14.41
C VAL A 325 -16.92 17.12 14.33
N ASP A 326 -17.55 18.13 13.76
CA ASP A 326 -19.01 18.26 13.57
C ASP A 326 -19.50 17.69 12.24
N ASP A 327 -18.61 17.11 11.42
CA ASP A 327 -19.01 16.37 10.22
C ASP A 327 -19.87 15.16 10.62
N PRO A 328 -20.93 14.85 9.84
CA PRO A 328 -21.75 13.68 10.11
C PRO A 328 -20.91 12.39 10.09
N LYS A 329 -21.36 11.40 10.88
CA LYS A 329 -20.80 10.05 10.79
C LYS A 329 -21.02 9.50 9.39
N LEU A 330 -19.98 8.89 8.82
CA LEU A 330 -20.06 8.15 7.56
C LEU A 330 -21.01 6.95 7.72
N PRO A 331 -21.61 6.42 6.66
CA PRO A 331 -22.45 5.23 6.74
C PRO A 331 -21.80 4.08 7.53
N ILE A 332 -20.53 3.78 7.27
CA ILE A 332 -19.76 2.73 7.99
C ILE A 332 -19.47 3.04 9.48
N GLU A 333 -19.64 4.30 9.90
CA GLU A 333 -19.41 4.76 11.29
C GLU A 333 -20.69 4.76 12.13
N GLN A 334 -21.86 4.51 11.53
CA GLN A 334 -23.15 4.63 12.22
C GLN A 334 -23.42 3.47 13.20
N LYS A 335 -22.91 2.28 12.89
CA LYS A 335 -23.09 1.06 13.66
C LYS A 335 -21.78 0.27 13.68
N PRO A 336 -21.62 -0.68 14.62
CA PRO A 336 -20.53 -1.66 14.57
C PRO A 336 -20.42 -2.30 13.18
N LEU A 337 -19.19 -2.59 12.74
CA LEU A 337 -18.94 -3.07 11.37
C LEU A 337 -19.68 -4.40 11.13
N SER A 338 -19.67 -5.32 12.09
CA SER A 338 -20.40 -6.58 11.98
C SER A 338 -21.90 -6.40 11.78
N GLN A 339 -22.52 -5.51 12.55
CA GLN A 339 -23.94 -5.19 12.39
C GLN A 339 -24.23 -4.51 11.06
N THR A 340 -23.30 -3.70 10.55
CA THR A 340 -23.44 -3.06 9.23
C THR A 340 -23.44 -4.11 8.12
N LEU A 341 -22.51 -5.07 8.20
CA LEU A 341 -22.38 -6.16 7.25
C LEU A 341 -23.58 -7.12 7.32
N SER A 342 -23.99 -7.52 8.52
CA SER A 342 -25.10 -8.46 8.71
C SER A 342 -26.48 -7.83 8.46
N ALA A 343 -26.62 -6.51 8.62
CA ALA A 343 -27.86 -5.78 8.30
C ALA A 343 -28.09 -5.54 6.80
N ASN A 344 -27.13 -5.86 5.94
CA ASN A 344 -27.34 -5.78 4.50
C ASN A 344 -28.48 -6.72 4.05
N SER A 345 -29.35 -6.26 3.15
CA SER A 345 -30.57 -6.98 2.76
C SER A 345 -30.32 -8.39 2.22
N GLU A 346 -29.30 -8.56 1.40
CA GLU A 346 -28.94 -9.83 0.79
C GLU A 346 -28.36 -10.79 1.85
N MET A 347 -27.47 -10.29 2.72
CA MET A 347 -26.93 -11.07 3.84
C MET A 347 -28.03 -11.52 4.81
N GLN A 348 -28.99 -10.64 5.13
CA GLN A 348 -30.16 -10.98 5.95
C GLN A 348 -31.04 -12.02 5.26
N ARG A 349 -31.25 -11.91 3.94
CA ARG A 349 -32.05 -12.86 3.17
C ARG A 349 -31.44 -14.26 3.23
N LEU A 350 -30.11 -14.37 3.09
CA LEU A 350 -29.39 -15.63 3.24
C LEU A 350 -29.55 -16.19 4.66
N ASN A 351 -29.28 -15.36 5.68
CA ASN A 351 -29.39 -15.76 7.08
C ASN A 351 -30.78 -16.29 7.44
N ASN A 352 -31.83 -15.52 7.10
CA ASN A 352 -33.23 -15.89 7.35
C ASN A 352 -33.63 -17.18 6.63
N THR A 353 -33.10 -17.42 5.43
CA THR A 353 -33.35 -18.66 4.69
C THR A 353 -32.74 -19.84 5.43
N VAL A 354 -31.49 -19.72 5.90
CA VAL A 354 -30.83 -20.78 6.66
C VAL A 354 -31.55 -21.08 7.98
N GLU A 355 -32.02 -20.06 8.71
CA GLU A 355 -32.80 -20.28 9.93
C GLU A 355 -34.12 -21.01 9.66
N ARG A 356 -34.81 -20.69 8.56
CA ARG A 356 -36.03 -21.43 8.15
C ARG A 356 -35.71 -22.89 7.79
N LEU A 357 -34.59 -23.14 7.12
CA LEU A 357 -34.12 -24.50 6.83
C LEU A 357 -33.80 -25.27 8.12
N ARG A 358 -33.16 -24.61 9.10
CA ARG A 358 -32.85 -25.18 10.41
C ARG A 358 -34.13 -25.55 11.17
N GLN A 359 -35.12 -24.66 11.21
CA GLN A 359 -36.42 -24.94 11.81
C GLN A 359 -37.09 -26.14 11.14
N LYS A 360 -37.10 -26.20 9.80
CA LYS A 360 -37.66 -27.33 9.05
C LYS A 360 -36.94 -28.65 9.36
N ASN A 361 -35.61 -28.61 9.53
CA ASN A 361 -34.82 -29.78 9.89
C ASN A 361 -35.06 -30.24 11.35
N GLN A 362 -35.40 -29.31 12.26
CA GLN A 362 -35.81 -29.65 13.62
C GLN A 362 -37.18 -30.31 13.67
N GLU A 363 -38.11 -29.87 12.82
CA GLU A 363 -39.43 -30.49 12.69
C GLU A 363 -39.34 -31.89 12.05
N HIS A 364 -38.54 -32.04 11.00
CA HIS A 364 -38.33 -33.29 10.28
C HIS A 364 -36.86 -33.46 9.88
N PHE A 365 -36.12 -34.21 10.69
CA PHE A 365 -34.69 -34.41 10.48
C PHE A 365 -34.36 -35.09 9.14
N ALA A 366 -33.55 -34.42 8.33
CA ALA A 366 -33.01 -34.91 7.08
C ALA A 366 -31.46 -34.72 7.05
N PRO A 367 -30.66 -35.80 6.97
CA PRO A 367 -29.19 -35.71 6.99
C PRO A 367 -28.59 -34.81 5.89
N ASP A 368 -29.17 -34.83 4.68
CA ASP A 368 -28.73 -33.99 3.57
C ASP A 368 -29.02 -32.51 3.85
N LEU A 369 -30.13 -32.19 4.52
CA LEU A 369 -30.49 -30.83 4.91
C LEU A 369 -29.58 -30.33 6.03
N GLU A 370 -29.25 -31.17 7.01
CA GLU A 370 -28.27 -30.85 8.05
C GLU A 370 -26.89 -30.54 7.45
N THR A 371 -26.46 -31.33 6.46
CA THR A 371 -25.20 -31.09 5.74
C THR A 371 -25.24 -29.78 4.97
N LEU A 372 -26.36 -29.51 4.27
CA LEU A 372 -26.56 -28.25 3.56
C LEU A 372 -26.50 -27.04 4.49
N ILE A 373 -27.17 -27.10 5.65
CA ILE A 373 -27.17 -26.01 6.66
C ILE A 373 -25.74 -25.73 7.13
N LYS A 374 -24.91 -26.76 7.36
CA LYS A 374 -23.51 -26.59 7.75
C LYS A 374 -22.64 -25.94 6.67
N ILE A 375 -22.84 -26.31 5.40
CA ILE A 375 -22.11 -25.69 4.28
C ILE A 375 -22.52 -24.23 4.12
N LEU A 376 -23.82 -23.93 4.23
CA LEU A 376 -24.34 -22.57 4.10
C LEU A 376 -23.84 -21.67 5.24
N GLY A 377 -23.94 -22.13 6.48
CA GLY A 377 -23.66 -21.31 7.67
C GLY A 377 -24.65 -20.15 7.84
N CYS A 378 -24.47 -19.37 8.89
CA CYS A 378 -25.30 -18.23 9.24
C CYS A 378 -24.49 -17.17 10.00
N GLU A 379 -25.15 -16.10 10.45
CA GLU A 379 -24.52 -15.03 11.24
C GLU A 379 -23.80 -15.57 12.49
N ASP A 380 -24.39 -16.54 13.19
CA ASP A 380 -23.81 -17.17 14.39
C ASP A 380 -22.53 -17.97 14.12
N THR A 381 -22.27 -18.36 12.85
CA THR A 381 -21.12 -19.19 12.45
C THR A 381 -20.12 -18.40 11.59
N VAL A 382 -20.11 -17.07 11.72
CA VAL A 382 -19.25 -16.16 10.92
C VAL A 382 -17.74 -16.37 11.13
N ASN A 383 -17.35 -17.01 12.23
CA ASN A 383 -15.97 -17.37 12.56
C ASN A 383 -15.59 -18.80 12.12
N GLU A 384 -16.50 -19.52 11.47
CA GLU A 384 -16.24 -20.87 10.94
C GLU A 384 -15.95 -20.84 9.43
N ASN A 385 -15.57 -21.98 8.86
CA ASN A 385 -15.36 -22.12 7.41
C ASN A 385 -16.64 -22.61 6.72
N ASN A 386 -17.52 -21.66 6.37
CA ASN A 386 -18.78 -21.89 5.66
C ASN A 386 -19.04 -20.75 4.66
N LEU A 387 -20.05 -20.92 3.80
CA LEU A 387 -20.32 -19.97 2.73
C LEU A 387 -20.69 -18.57 3.26
N TYR A 388 -21.52 -18.48 4.31
CA TYR A 388 -21.90 -17.21 4.91
C TYR A 388 -20.67 -16.45 5.43
N ALA A 389 -19.79 -17.13 6.17
CA ALA A 389 -18.55 -16.56 6.69
C ALA A 389 -17.62 -16.08 5.56
N ASN A 390 -17.49 -16.88 4.48
CA ASN A 390 -16.68 -16.52 3.32
C ASN A 390 -17.22 -15.26 2.62
N LEU A 391 -18.54 -15.16 2.40
CA LEU A 391 -19.18 -13.98 1.81
C LEU A 391 -19.06 -12.76 2.73
N PHE A 392 -19.25 -12.94 4.03
CA PHE A 392 -19.10 -11.89 5.04
C PHE A 392 -17.66 -11.35 5.07
N GLN A 393 -16.66 -12.23 5.07
CA GLN A 393 -15.26 -11.83 5.05
C GLN A 393 -14.88 -11.12 3.75
N LEU A 394 -15.39 -11.58 2.59
CA LEU A 394 -15.17 -10.90 1.31
C LEU A 394 -15.77 -9.50 1.33
N TYR A 395 -17.03 -9.38 1.76
CA TYR A 395 -17.71 -8.10 1.87
C TYR A 395 -16.96 -7.13 2.81
N ARG A 396 -16.56 -7.62 3.99
CA ARG A 396 -15.71 -6.89 4.94
C ARG A 396 -14.42 -6.39 4.28
N LYS A 397 -13.69 -7.27 3.60
CA LYS A 397 -12.42 -6.93 2.94
C LYS A 397 -12.63 -5.86 1.87
N ILE A 398 -13.69 -5.95 1.07
CA ILE A 398 -13.99 -4.98 0.01
C ILE A 398 -14.39 -3.62 0.60
N LEU A 399 -15.20 -3.57 1.66
CA LEU A 399 -15.53 -2.30 2.31
C LEU A 399 -14.30 -1.62 2.91
N ILE A 400 -13.45 -2.40 3.56
CA ILE A 400 -12.17 -1.91 4.08
C ILE A 400 -11.30 -1.41 2.92
N ALA A 401 -11.30 -2.13 1.80
CA ALA A 401 -10.54 -1.80 0.60
C ALA A 401 -11.11 -0.63 -0.21
N SER A 402 -12.38 -0.28 -0.07
CA SER A 402 -12.94 0.85 -0.81
C SER A 402 -12.60 2.19 -0.14
N ASP A 403 -12.60 2.20 1.21
CA ASP A 403 -12.41 3.36 2.09
C ASP A 403 -13.22 4.59 1.65
N SER A 404 -14.36 4.38 0.98
CA SER A 404 -15.31 5.45 0.68
C SER A 404 -16.11 5.84 1.92
N GLY A 405 -16.21 4.94 2.89
CA GLY A 405 -17.14 5.05 4.01
C GLY A 405 -18.56 4.62 3.66
N GLU A 406 -18.79 4.24 2.40
CA GLU A 406 -20.04 3.64 1.93
C GLU A 406 -20.11 2.17 2.35
N ILE A 407 -21.32 1.62 2.27
CA ILE A 407 -21.65 0.27 2.76
C ILE A 407 -22.30 -0.56 1.64
N ASP A 408 -22.13 -0.18 0.38
CA ASP A 408 -22.79 -0.87 -0.73
C ASP A 408 -22.25 -2.30 -0.88
N LEU A 409 -23.16 -3.26 -1.00
CA LEU A 409 -22.80 -4.64 -1.27
C LEU A 409 -22.26 -4.75 -2.70
N PRO A 410 -21.06 -5.33 -2.89
CA PRO A 410 -20.52 -5.56 -4.21
C PRO A 410 -21.48 -6.42 -5.05
N SER A 411 -21.73 -6.01 -6.30
CA SER A 411 -22.72 -6.66 -7.18
C SER A 411 -22.45 -8.16 -7.35
N HIS A 412 -21.19 -8.58 -7.39
CA HIS A 412 -20.83 -9.99 -7.53
C HIS A 412 -21.19 -10.85 -6.30
N ILE A 413 -21.22 -10.28 -5.09
CA ILE A 413 -21.72 -10.97 -3.89
C ILE A 413 -23.23 -11.14 -4.01
N LYS A 414 -23.92 -10.10 -4.48
CA LYS A 414 -25.35 -10.16 -4.77
C LYS A 414 -25.71 -11.21 -5.84
N ASP A 415 -24.94 -11.24 -6.94
CA ASP A 415 -25.12 -12.18 -8.05
C ASP A 415 -24.90 -13.65 -7.62
N ILE A 416 -24.30 -13.87 -6.46
CA ILE A 416 -24.15 -15.17 -5.80
C ILE A 416 -25.33 -15.46 -4.86
N ILE A 417 -25.64 -14.53 -3.96
CA ILE A 417 -26.66 -14.73 -2.91
C ILE A 417 -28.05 -14.88 -3.52
N ASP A 418 -28.41 -14.03 -4.47
CA ASP A 418 -29.78 -13.97 -4.99
C ASP A 418 -30.23 -15.27 -5.68
N PRO A 419 -29.44 -15.86 -6.62
CA PRO A 419 -29.80 -17.13 -7.22
C PRO A 419 -29.80 -18.28 -6.20
N LEU A 420 -28.81 -18.32 -5.30
CA LEU A 420 -28.69 -19.36 -4.28
C LEU A 420 -29.91 -19.40 -3.36
N VAL A 421 -30.27 -18.27 -2.77
CA VAL A 421 -31.41 -18.18 -1.87
C VAL A 421 -32.70 -18.58 -2.58
N SER A 422 -32.90 -18.12 -3.81
CA SER A 422 -34.10 -18.43 -4.59
C SER A 422 -34.21 -19.94 -4.87
N ILE A 423 -33.10 -20.64 -5.14
CA ILE A 423 -33.09 -22.11 -5.29
C ILE A 423 -33.45 -22.81 -3.97
N LEU A 424 -32.86 -22.36 -2.86
CA LEU A 424 -33.14 -22.94 -1.53
C LEU A 424 -34.61 -22.78 -1.15
N GLU A 425 -35.20 -21.60 -1.42
CA GLU A 425 -36.61 -21.32 -1.19
C GLU A 425 -37.51 -22.27 -2.01
N ILE A 426 -37.26 -22.38 -3.32
CA ILE A 426 -38.06 -23.22 -4.22
C ILE A 426 -37.99 -24.72 -3.85
N ILE A 427 -36.82 -25.23 -3.49
CA ILE A 427 -36.64 -26.68 -3.28
C ILE A 427 -37.02 -27.12 -1.88
N TYR A 428 -36.64 -26.33 -0.88
CA TYR A 428 -36.70 -26.76 0.52
C TYR A 428 -37.78 -26.04 1.32
N LEU A 429 -38.24 -24.85 0.94
CA LEU A 429 -39.20 -24.09 1.74
C LEU A 429 -40.60 -24.06 1.11
N ASP A 430 -40.70 -24.15 -0.20
CA ASP A 430 -41.98 -24.28 -0.90
C ASP A 430 -42.57 -25.70 -0.78
N GLU A 431 -43.90 -25.79 -0.69
CA GLU A 431 -44.62 -27.06 -0.56
C GLU A 431 -44.92 -27.73 -1.92
N ASP A 432 -45.06 -26.95 -3.00
CA ASP A 432 -45.40 -27.42 -4.35
C ASP A 432 -44.48 -26.84 -5.44
N LEU A 433 -43.92 -27.74 -6.27
CA LEU A 433 -43.05 -27.43 -7.40
C LEU A 433 -43.87 -27.29 -8.70
N SER A 434 -44.45 -26.12 -8.95
CA SER A 434 -45.20 -25.86 -10.19
C SER A 434 -44.27 -25.77 -11.43
N GLN A 435 -44.80 -25.94 -12.64
CA GLN A 435 -44.03 -25.79 -13.88
C GLN A 435 -43.33 -24.43 -14.03
N ASN A 436 -43.97 -23.35 -13.57
CA ASN A 436 -43.36 -22.01 -13.58
C ASN A 436 -42.15 -21.95 -12.62
N LYS A 437 -42.25 -22.58 -11.45
CA LYS A 437 -41.14 -22.67 -10.48
C LYS A 437 -40.01 -23.56 -10.97
N GLN A 438 -40.31 -24.60 -11.76
CA GLN A 438 -39.25 -25.41 -12.41
C GLN A 438 -38.45 -24.58 -13.42
N GLN A 439 -39.11 -23.75 -14.24
CA GLN A 439 -38.41 -22.86 -15.19
C GLN A 439 -37.55 -21.82 -14.46
N GLU A 440 -38.07 -21.24 -13.38
CA GLU A 440 -37.35 -20.30 -12.52
C GLU A 440 -36.14 -20.97 -11.83
N LEU A 441 -36.30 -22.20 -11.35
CA LEU A 441 -35.22 -23.01 -10.79
C LEU A 441 -34.09 -23.23 -11.79
N TYR A 442 -34.41 -23.66 -13.02
CA TYR A 442 -33.38 -23.85 -14.06
C TYR A 442 -32.66 -22.56 -14.42
N LYS A 443 -33.37 -21.42 -14.42
CA LYS A 443 -32.77 -20.11 -14.63
C LYS A 443 -31.76 -19.78 -13.52
N HIS A 444 -32.11 -19.99 -12.25
CA HIS A 444 -31.20 -19.73 -11.13
C HIS A 444 -30.02 -20.69 -11.08
N LEU A 445 -30.23 -21.97 -11.39
CA LEU A 445 -29.14 -22.95 -11.54
C LEU A 445 -28.16 -22.52 -12.64
N HIS A 446 -28.66 -22.07 -13.79
CA HIS A 446 -27.80 -21.53 -14.86
C HIS A 446 -27.06 -20.26 -14.42
N GLN A 447 -27.66 -19.40 -13.59
CA GLN A 447 -26.97 -18.23 -13.04
C GLN A 447 -25.81 -18.63 -12.11
N LEU A 448 -25.99 -19.65 -11.28
CA LEU A 448 -24.91 -20.22 -10.45
C LEU A 448 -23.88 -21.00 -11.29
N ASP A 449 -24.28 -21.57 -12.42
CA ASP A 449 -23.37 -22.28 -13.34
C ASP A 449 -22.28 -21.37 -13.90
N ASN A 450 -22.55 -20.07 -14.08
CA ASN A 450 -21.52 -19.08 -14.40
C ASN A 450 -20.35 -19.06 -13.39
N TYR A 451 -20.57 -19.56 -12.18
CA TYR A 451 -19.59 -19.67 -11.12
C TYR A 451 -19.09 -21.11 -10.89
N THR A 452 -19.66 -22.13 -11.54
CA THR A 452 -19.27 -23.55 -11.31
C THR A 452 -18.90 -24.36 -12.55
N THR A 453 -19.43 -24.07 -13.75
CA THR A 453 -19.29 -24.94 -14.93
C THR A 453 -18.20 -24.53 -15.92
N SER A 454 -17.42 -23.48 -15.62
CA SER A 454 -16.20 -23.15 -16.35
C SER A 454 -15.13 -22.59 -15.42
N SER A 455 -14.58 -23.44 -14.56
CA SER A 455 -13.58 -23.06 -13.53
C SER A 455 -12.46 -22.16 -14.06
N ARG A 456 -12.03 -22.37 -15.32
CA ARG A 456 -11.05 -21.52 -16.02
C ARG A 456 -11.59 -20.12 -16.38
N TRP A 457 -12.82 -20.02 -16.91
CA TRP A 457 -13.41 -18.75 -17.34
C TRP A 457 -13.88 -17.91 -16.14
N GLY A 458 -14.49 -18.55 -15.13
CA GLY A 458 -14.87 -17.91 -13.88
C GLY A 458 -13.65 -17.42 -13.08
N ALA A 459 -12.58 -18.21 -13.01
CA ALA A 459 -11.32 -17.78 -12.39
C ALA A 459 -10.68 -16.61 -13.17
N TYR A 460 -10.74 -16.62 -14.50
CA TYR A 460 -10.28 -15.50 -15.33
C TYR A 460 -11.08 -14.22 -15.05
N LEU A 461 -12.42 -14.30 -14.98
CA LEU A 461 -13.27 -13.16 -14.63
C LEU A 461 -12.99 -12.63 -13.22
N ALA A 462 -12.78 -13.52 -12.24
CA ALA A 462 -12.44 -13.12 -10.88
C ALA A 462 -11.09 -12.38 -10.85
N LYS A 463 -10.08 -12.94 -11.53
CA LYS A 463 -8.76 -12.29 -11.68
C LYS A 463 -8.85 -10.93 -12.36
N SER A 464 -9.62 -10.81 -13.44
CA SER A 464 -9.79 -9.55 -14.18
C SER A 464 -10.50 -8.49 -13.34
N ARG A 465 -11.57 -8.86 -12.63
CA ARG A 465 -12.26 -7.95 -11.70
C ARG A 465 -11.34 -7.47 -10.59
N GLY A 466 -10.63 -8.39 -9.93
CA GLY A 466 -9.68 -8.04 -8.88
C GLY A 466 -8.52 -7.18 -9.38
N PHE A 467 -8.06 -7.43 -10.62
CA PHE A 467 -7.04 -6.60 -11.27
C PHE A 467 -7.50 -5.15 -11.44
N TRP A 468 -8.67 -4.91 -12.04
CA TRP A 468 -9.20 -3.55 -12.22
C TRP A 468 -9.52 -2.85 -10.89
N ALA A 469 -10.08 -3.58 -9.93
CA ALA A 469 -10.30 -3.05 -8.58
C ALA A 469 -8.97 -2.63 -7.92
N GLY A 470 -7.93 -3.46 -8.03
CA GLY A 470 -6.61 -3.14 -7.50
C GLY A 470 -5.88 -2.00 -8.22
N PHE A 471 -6.14 -1.81 -9.52
CA PHE A 471 -5.71 -0.61 -10.24
C PHE A 471 -6.37 0.66 -9.71
N ALA A 472 -7.71 0.67 -9.62
CA ALA A 472 -8.46 1.81 -9.10
C ALA A 472 -8.02 2.15 -7.67
N GLN A 473 -7.76 1.13 -6.86
CA GLN A 473 -7.23 1.24 -5.51
C GLN A 473 -5.81 1.81 -5.48
N GLY A 474 -4.86 1.23 -6.22
CA GLY A 474 -3.49 1.74 -6.31
C GLY A 474 -3.42 3.19 -6.82
N HIS A 475 -4.36 3.58 -7.70
CA HIS A 475 -4.50 4.97 -8.13
C HIS A 475 -4.94 5.90 -7.00
N ARG A 476 -5.92 5.51 -6.19
CA ARG A 476 -6.35 6.28 -5.02
C ARG A 476 -5.24 6.41 -3.97
N GLU A 477 -4.29 5.48 -3.93
CA GLU A 477 -3.14 5.48 -3.03
C GLU A 477 -1.98 6.38 -3.46
N ARG A 478 -2.04 6.99 -4.67
CA ARG A 478 -0.93 7.76 -5.25
C ARG A 478 -0.48 8.96 -4.44
N HIS A 479 -1.27 9.41 -3.47
CA HIS A 479 -0.98 10.61 -2.69
C HIS A 479 0.37 10.48 -1.97
N GLU A 480 1.24 11.46 -2.22
CA GLU A 480 2.59 11.53 -1.66
C GLU A 480 3.54 10.40 -2.12
N ALA A 481 3.14 9.63 -3.15
CA ALA A 481 4.00 8.66 -3.82
C ALA A 481 4.88 9.35 -4.87
N SER A 482 6.16 8.98 -4.92
CA SER A 482 6.98 9.26 -6.11
C SER A 482 6.50 8.41 -7.29
N LEU A 483 6.83 8.78 -8.52
CA LEU A 483 6.47 7.98 -9.71
C LEU A 483 7.10 6.57 -9.68
N LEU A 484 8.31 6.45 -9.11
CA LEU A 484 9.00 5.18 -8.86
C LEU A 484 8.27 4.28 -7.85
N GLU A 485 7.40 4.87 -7.04
CA GLU A 485 6.61 4.17 -6.04
C GLU A 485 5.18 3.92 -6.52
N TYR A 486 4.61 4.87 -7.25
CA TYR A 486 3.27 4.80 -7.80
C TYR A 486 3.12 3.60 -8.74
N LEU A 487 3.98 3.47 -9.76
CA LEU A 487 3.84 2.43 -10.77
C LEU A 487 3.95 1.02 -10.19
N PRO A 488 4.99 0.66 -9.40
CA PRO A 488 5.05 -0.68 -8.80
C PRO A 488 3.87 -0.96 -7.86
N ASN A 489 3.42 0.03 -7.09
CA ASN A 489 2.28 -0.16 -6.19
C ASN A 489 0.97 -0.35 -6.94
N LEU A 490 0.79 0.30 -8.09
CA LEU A 490 -0.39 0.12 -8.94
C LEU A 490 -0.53 -1.34 -9.37
N PHE A 491 0.54 -1.93 -9.89
CA PHE A 491 0.55 -3.34 -10.31
C PHE A 491 0.55 -4.30 -9.12
N TYR A 492 1.20 -3.96 -8.01
CA TYR A 492 1.18 -4.78 -6.80
C TYR A 492 -0.24 -4.88 -6.21
N SER A 493 -0.95 -3.74 -6.08
CA SER A 493 -2.34 -3.73 -5.62
C SER A 493 -3.26 -4.49 -6.58
N ALA A 494 -3.08 -4.32 -7.90
CA ALA A 494 -3.79 -5.10 -8.92
C ALA A 494 -3.55 -6.62 -8.77
N HIS A 495 -2.29 -7.03 -8.62
CA HIS A 495 -1.93 -8.44 -8.45
C HIS A 495 -2.51 -9.05 -7.17
N ASN A 496 -2.40 -8.33 -6.04
CA ASN A 496 -2.84 -8.83 -4.74
C ASN A 496 -4.37 -9.01 -4.69
N ILE A 497 -5.14 -8.01 -5.16
CA ILE A 497 -6.61 -8.11 -5.18
C ILE A 497 -7.06 -9.15 -6.21
N SER A 498 -6.39 -9.23 -7.36
CA SER A 498 -6.63 -10.30 -8.35
C SER A 498 -6.44 -11.70 -7.75
N GLY A 499 -5.38 -11.91 -6.97
CA GLY A 499 -5.14 -13.15 -6.24
C GLY A 499 -6.22 -13.44 -5.20
N MET A 500 -6.58 -12.45 -4.38
CA MET A 500 -7.63 -12.57 -3.36
C MET A 500 -9.00 -12.96 -3.95
N GLU A 501 -9.40 -12.32 -5.04
CA GLU A 501 -10.64 -12.64 -5.76
C GLU A 501 -10.60 -14.05 -6.36
N ALA A 502 -9.43 -14.48 -6.87
CA ALA A 502 -9.25 -15.83 -7.39
C ALA A 502 -9.33 -16.90 -6.29
N ASP A 503 -8.68 -16.68 -5.15
CA ASP A 503 -8.70 -17.60 -4.01
C ASP A 503 -10.11 -17.77 -3.44
N PHE A 504 -10.84 -16.65 -3.30
CA PHE A 504 -12.26 -16.68 -2.94
C PHE A 504 -13.07 -17.51 -3.95
N PHE A 505 -12.86 -17.27 -5.26
CA PHE A 505 -13.56 -17.99 -6.31
C PHE A 505 -13.32 -19.51 -6.24
N VAL A 506 -12.09 -19.96 -5.96
CA VAL A 506 -11.76 -21.39 -5.82
C VAL A 506 -12.50 -22.04 -4.64
N GLY A 507 -12.51 -21.40 -3.48
CA GLY A 507 -13.27 -21.88 -2.32
C GLY A 507 -14.78 -21.93 -2.59
N PHE A 508 -15.29 -20.88 -3.22
CA PHE A 508 -16.70 -20.74 -3.57
C PHE A 508 -17.19 -21.82 -4.55
N VAL A 509 -16.39 -22.16 -5.58
CA VAL A 509 -16.73 -23.24 -6.54
C VAL A 509 -16.95 -24.57 -5.83
N LYS A 510 -16.13 -24.87 -4.82
CA LYS A 510 -16.24 -26.10 -4.03
C LYS A 510 -17.55 -26.14 -3.23
N ASP A 511 -17.88 -25.05 -2.56
CA ASP A 511 -19.10 -24.96 -1.74
C ASP A 511 -20.35 -25.09 -2.62
N ILE A 512 -20.41 -24.36 -3.75
CA ILE A 512 -21.57 -24.44 -4.66
C ILE A 512 -21.69 -25.83 -5.33
N SER A 513 -20.57 -26.48 -5.67
CA SER A 513 -20.60 -27.85 -6.22
C SER A 513 -21.24 -28.86 -5.26
N GLN A 514 -20.91 -28.74 -3.97
CA GLN A 514 -21.52 -29.57 -2.92
C GLN A 514 -23.00 -29.25 -2.73
N ILE A 515 -23.35 -27.95 -2.65
CA ILE A 515 -24.74 -27.48 -2.55
C ILE A 515 -25.58 -28.02 -3.73
N ARG A 516 -25.05 -27.92 -4.95
CA ARG A 516 -25.69 -28.45 -6.16
C ARG A 516 -25.95 -29.94 -6.07
N THR A 517 -24.97 -30.73 -5.63
CA THR A 517 -25.12 -32.18 -5.48
C THR A 517 -26.27 -32.53 -4.53
N LEU A 518 -26.41 -31.79 -3.42
CA LEU A 518 -27.50 -31.98 -2.46
C LEU A 518 -28.86 -31.58 -3.05
N ILE A 519 -28.89 -30.46 -3.77
CA ILE A 519 -30.08 -29.96 -4.49
C ILE A 519 -30.55 -30.97 -5.54
N GLU A 520 -29.67 -31.47 -6.41
CA GLU A 520 -30.01 -32.41 -7.48
C GLU A 520 -30.52 -33.75 -6.93
N ARG A 521 -29.94 -34.22 -5.82
CA ARG A 521 -30.45 -35.39 -5.09
C ARG A 521 -31.87 -35.17 -4.58
N LYS A 522 -32.14 -34.02 -3.95
CA LYS A 522 -33.47 -33.67 -3.45
C LYS A 522 -34.49 -33.54 -4.57
N LEU A 523 -34.12 -32.86 -5.66
CA LEU A 523 -34.95 -32.66 -6.84
C LEU A 523 -35.33 -34.01 -7.49
N SER A 524 -34.36 -34.92 -7.61
CA SER A 524 -34.58 -36.25 -8.16
C SER A 524 -35.60 -37.07 -7.35
N VAL A 525 -35.62 -36.90 -6.02
CA VAL A 525 -36.61 -37.53 -5.14
C VAL A 525 -37.98 -36.87 -5.30
N GLN A 526 -38.05 -35.54 -5.35
CA GLN A 526 -39.31 -34.81 -5.54
C GLN A 526 -39.96 -35.13 -6.89
N LEU A 527 -39.17 -35.17 -7.98
CA LEU A 527 -39.65 -35.52 -9.32
C LEU A 527 -40.16 -36.96 -9.39
N LYS A 528 -39.41 -37.93 -8.85
CA LYS A 528 -39.87 -39.33 -8.75
C LYS A 528 -41.16 -39.45 -7.95
N ASN A 529 -41.30 -38.72 -6.85
CA ASN A 529 -42.52 -38.75 -6.04
C ASN A 529 -43.70 -38.07 -6.76
N SER A 530 -43.45 -37.03 -7.57
CA SER A 530 -44.48 -36.39 -8.39
C SER A 530 -44.94 -37.27 -9.57
N ASP A 531 -44.01 -38.00 -10.19
CA ASP A 531 -44.32 -38.96 -11.25
C ASP A 531 -45.11 -40.14 -10.68
N LEU A 532 -44.71 -40.68 -9.51
CA LEU A 532 -45.45 -41.72 -8.79
C LEU A 532 -46.84 -41.26 -8.30
N ALA A 533 -47.01 -39.98 -7.97
CA ALA A 533 -48.31 -39.40 -7.63
C ALA A 533 -49.21 -39.21 -8.88
N ASN A 534 -48.60 -38.97 -10.05
CA ASN A 534 -49.30 -38.86 -11.33
C ASN A 534 -49.55 -40.23 -12.01
N GLU A 535 -48.79 -41.28 -11.68
CA GLU A 535 -49.01 -42.66 -12.17
C GLU A 535 -50.32 -43.32 -11.68
N GLY A 536 -51.04 -42.69 -10.74
CA GLY A 536 -52.44 -43.03 -10.46
C GLY A 536 -53.40 -42.75 -11.64
N ASN A 537 -52.94 -42.05 -12.67
CA ASN A 537 -53.67 -41.76 -13.90
C ASN A 537 -52.68 -41.53 -15.06
N TYR A 538 -52.13 -42.60 -15.65
CA TYR A 538 -51.94 -42.79 -17.11
C TYR A 538 -51.00 -43.97 -17.40
N ASN A 539 -51.42 -44.85 -18.31
CA ASN A 539 -50.58 -45.89 -18.92
C ASN A 539 -49.75 -45.27 -20.06
N GLY A 540 -48.45 -45.11 -19.87
CA GLY A 540 -47.50 -44.77 -20.93
C GLY A 540 -46.05 -44.86 -20.44
N THR A 541 -45.27 -45.76 -21.05
CA THR A 541 -43.84 -45.99 -20.77
C THR A 541 -42.99 -44.71 -20.96
N PRO A 542 -42.13 -44.33 -20.00
CA PRO A 542 -41.11 -43.31 -20.21
C PRO A 542 -39.80 -43.93 -20.75
N GLU A 543 -39.27 -43.36 -21.83
CA GLU A 543 -37.86 -43.56 -22.22
C GLU A 543 -36.95 -42.81 -21.24
N ALA A 544 -35.91 -43.49 -20.75
CA ALA A 544 -34.93 -42.97 -19.81
C ALA A 544 -33.93 -41.99 -20.47
N PRO A 545 -33.53 -40.88 -19.82
CA PRO A 545 -32.38 -40.09 -20.26
C PRO A 545 -31.07 -40.85 -19.99
N ARG A 546 -30.20 -40.91 -20.99
CA ARG A 546 -28.82 -41.42 -20.85
C ARG A 546 -27.99 -40.46 -20.01
N ILE A 547 -27.46 -40.97 -18.90
CA ILE A 547 -26.39 -40.35 -18.11
C ILE A 547 -25.07 -40.63 -18.82
N VAL A 548 -24.32 -39.59 -19.19
CA VAL A 548 -22.92 -39.70 -19.64
C VAL A 548 -22.06 -39.46 -18.40
N ASN A 549 -21.38 -40.51 -17.94
CA ASN A 549 -20.38 -40.44 -16.89
C ASN A 549 -19.03 -40.14 -17.56
N ASP A 550 -18.53 -38.91 -17.41
CA ASP A 550 -17.10 -38.63 -17.63
C ASP A 550 -16.47 -38.37 -16.26
N GLU A 551 -15.77 -39.38 -15.73
CA GLU A 551 -14.84 -39.21 -14.61
C GLU A 551 -13.57 -38.49 -15.12
N PRO A 552 -13.03 -37.49 -14.40
CA PRO A 552 -11.75 -36.91 -14.73
C PRO A 552 -10.60 -37.78 -14.20
N ASP A 553 -9.65 -38.05 -15.09
CA ASP A 553 -8.41 -38.80 -14.86
C ASP A 553 -7.50 -38.09 -13.83
N PRO A 554 -7.04 -38.74 -12.73
CA PRO A 554 -6.33 -38.08 -11.64
C PRO A 554 -4.85 -37.71 -11.88
N ASP A 555 -4.24 -38.07 -13.03
CA ASP A 555 -2.78 -38.07 -13.17
C ASP A 555 -2.16 -36.98 -14.07
N SER A 556 -2.87 -35.93 -14.47
CA SER A 556 -2.26 -34.83 -15.26
C SER A 556 -1.94 -33.58 -14.42
N VAL A 557 -0.97 -33.67 -13.50
CA VAL A 557 -0.35 -32.49 -12.89
C VAL A 557 1.13 -32.43 -13.28
N ALA A 558 1.38 -31.84 -14.44
CA ALA A 558 2.59 -31.10 -14.78
C ALA A 558 2.35 -30.40 -16.13
N GLU A 559 1.74 -29.21 -16.15
CA GLU A 559 1.74 -28.36 -17.34
C GLU A 559 2.77 -27.24 -17.15
N GLU A 560 3.91 -27.39 -17.83
CA GLU A 560 4.72 -26.26 -18.28
C GLU A 560 3.83 -25.33 -19.11
N LEU A 561 3.98 -24.02 -18.92
CA LEU A 561 3.22 -22.99 -19.64
C LEU A 561 3.30 -23.25 -21.15
N SER A 562 2.14 -23.30 -21.80
CA SER A 562 2.08 -23.48 -23.25
C SER A 562 2.70 -22.27 -23.97
N GLU A 563 3.25 -22.49 -25.16
CA GLU A 563 3.86 -21.44 -25.99
C GLU A 563 2.87 -20.29 -26.28
N GLY A 564 1.57 -20.58 -26.31
CA GLY A 564 0.50 -19.56 -26.42
C GLY A 564 0.33 -18.67 -25.18
N GLU A 565 0.58 -19.18 -23.98
CA GLU A 565 0.55 -18.42 -22.72
C GLU A 565 1.82 -17.55 -22.54
N LEU A 566 2.96 -18.02 -23.04
CA LEU A 566 4.21 -17.23 -23.15
C LEU A 566 4.09 -16.08 -24.16
N ILE A 567 3.36 -16.29 -25.25
CA ILE A 567 3.04 -15.24 -26.23
C ILE A 567 2.04 -14.22 -25.64
N ALA A 568 1.07 -14.67 -24.84
CA ALA A 568 0.15 -13.76 -24.12
C ALA A 568 0.88 -12.87 -23.09
N LEU A 569 1.88 -13.41 -22.39
CA LEU A 569 2.74 -12.64 -21.48
C LEU A 569 3.66 -11.65 -22.20
N GLN A 570 4.12 -11.96 -23.42
CA GLN A 570 4.87 -11.01 -24.26
C GLN A 570 3.98 -9.89 -24.83
N ASN A 571 2.71 -10.19 -25.12
CA ASN A 571 1.75 -9.19 -25.59
C ASN A 571 1.25 -8.27 -24.45
N LEU A 572 1.27 -8.71 -23.19
CA LEU A 572 1.00 -7.85 -22.02
C LEU A 572 1.96 -6.64 -21.94
N THR A 573 3.20 -6.79 -22.43
CA THR A 573 4.16 -5.69 -22.57
C THR A 573 3.87 -4.73 -23.72
N LYS A 574 3.12 -5.15 -24.74
CA LYS A 574 2.62 -4.30 -25.83
C LYS A 574 1.34 -3.56 -25.43
N ASP A 575 0.48 -4.20 -24.64
CA ASP A 575 -0.78 -3.60 -24.15
C ASP A 575 -0.53 -2.47 -23.12
N LEU A 576 0.63 -2.44 -22.46
CA LEU A 576 1.02 -1.34 -21.56
C LEU A 576 1.18 -0.01 -22.29
N ASP A 577 1.66 -0.02 -23.53
CA ASP A 577 1.86 1.19 -24.34
C ASP A 577 0.51 1.70 -24.89
N GLU A 578 -0.43 0.80 -25.21
CA GLU A 578 -1.80 1.15 -25.59
C GLU A 578 -2.60 1.70 -24.40
N ILE A 579 -2.47 1.10 -23.21
CA ILE A 579 -3.11 1.57 -21.98
C ILE A 579 -2.55 2.95 -21.56
N GLU A 580 -1.24 3.18 -21.68
CA GLU A 580 -0.64 4.49 -21.40
C GLU A 580 -1.14 5.57 -22.37
N ALA A 581 -1.24 5.26 -23.66
CA ALA A 581 -1.80 6.17 -24.66
C ALA A 581 -3.30 6.46 -24.42
N GLU A 582 -4.08 5.45 -24.00
CA GLU A 582 -5.50 5.59 -23.71
C GLU A 582 -5.74 6.40 -22.40
N ILE A 583 -4.86 6.27 -21.41
CA ILE A 583 -4.85 7.11 -20.20
C ILE A 583 -4.54 8.58 -20.55
N TYR A 584 -3.54 8.85 -21.38
CA TYR A 584 -3.26 10.21 -21.87
C TYR A 584 -4.46 10.79 -22.66
N HIS A 585 -5.13 9.96 -23.44
CA HIS A 585 -6.29 10.38 -24.24
C HIS A 585 -7.53 10.66 -23.36
N LEU A 586 -7.70 9.91 -22.26
CA LEU A 586 -8.74 10.14 -21.24
C LEU A 586 -8.44 11.39 -20.40
N GLU A 587 -7.17 11.65 -20.05
CA GLU A 587 -6.73 12.89 -19.39
C GLU A 587 -7.01 14.13 -20.26
N GLU A 588 -6.72 14.06 -21.57
CA GLU A 588 -7.07 15.14 -22.50
C GLU A 588 -8.59 15.37 -22.62
N MET A 589 -9.39 14.30 -22.62
CA MET A 589 -10.85 14.38 -22.67
C MET A 589 -11.44 14.95 -21.37
N TYR A 590 -10.85 14.61 -20.21
CA TYR A 590 -11.28 15.12 -18.90
C TYR A 590 -10.91 16.60 -18.73
N ILE A 591 -9.73 17.01 -19.19
CA ILE A 591 -9.31 18.42 -19.20
C ILE A 591 -10.18 19.26 -20.15
N LYS A 592 -10.56 18.72 -21.32
CA LYS A 592 -11.45 19.39 -22.28
C LYS A 592 -12.93 19.41 -21.86
N SER A 593 -13.35 18.57 -20.92
CA SER A 593 -14.73 18.53 -20.39
C SER A 593 -14.92 19.26 -19.07
N GLY A 594 -13.83 19.63 -18.38
CA GLY A 594 -13.85 20.43 -17.14
C GLY A 594 -14.03 21.94 -17.32
N ASP A 595 -13.96 22.47 -18.54
CA ASP A 595 -14.05 23.92 -18.82
C ASP A 595 -15.44 24.40 -19.33
N ASN A 596 -16.49 23.56 -19.27
CA ASN A 596 -17.85 23.97 -19.62
C ASN A 596 -18.92 23.40 -18.66
N SER A 597 -18.99 23.96 -17.45
CA SER A 597 -20.18 24.15 -16.57
C SER A 597 -19.64 24.37 -15.14
N ASP A 598 -19.78 25.50 -14.45
CA ASP A 598 -20.67 26.66 -14.57
C ASP A 598 -19.95 27.91 -14.01
N LEU A 599 -20.00 29.02 -14.74
CA LEU A 599 -19.72 30.35 -14.21
C LEU A 599 -21.03 31.00 -13.78
N ASN A 600 -21.14 31.39 -12.50
CA ASN A 600 -21.42 32.79 -12.15
C ASN A 600 -21.28 33.07 -10.64
N SER A 601 -20.25 33.83 -10.25
CA SER A 601 -20.43 35.26 -9.96
C SER A 601 -19.09 36.00 -9.79
N SER A 602 -18.85 36.88 -10.77
CA SER A 602 -18.35 38.26 -10.61
C SER A 602 -16.95 38.52 -9.99
N GLN A 603 -15.97 38.85 -10.84
CA GLN A 603 -15.50 40.24 -11.03
C GLN A 603 -14.54 40.36 -12.22
N GLN A 604 -14.79 41.41 -13.02
CA GLN A 604 -14.15 41.77 -14.29
C GLN A 604 -12.66 42.13 -14.15
N PHE A 605 -11.87 41.86 -15.19
CA PHE A 605 -11.12 42.89 -15.93
C PHE A 605 -10.74 42.38 -17.34
N GLU A 606 -10.93 43.25 -18.34
CA GLU A 606 -10.71 43.16 -19.79
C GLU A 606 -9.22 42.90 -20.13
N GLU A 607 -8.76 42.31 -21.25
CA GLU A 607 -8.95 42.63 -22.68
C GLU A 607 -8.08 41.63 -23.56
N PRO A 608 -7.95 41.72 -24.91
CA PRO A 608 -8.52 40.80 -25.90
C PRO A 608 -7.53 39.87 -26.67
N ILE A 609 -8.10 38.84 -27.32
CA ILE A 609 -7.47 37.95 -28.33
C ILE A 609 -7.61 38.59 -29.73
N PRO A 610 -6.70 38.31 -30.69
CA PRO A 610 -7.06 38.27 -32.11
C PRO A 610 -6.82 36.91 -32.78
N ASP A 611 -7.92 36.41 -33.36
CA ASP A 611 -8.14 35.69 -34.63
C ASP A 611 -7.03 34.88 -35.32
N SER A 612 -7.40 33.65 -35.71
CA SER A 612 -7.28 33.21 -37.12
C SER A 612 -7.99 31.88 -37.39
N ASN A 613 -9.01 31.97 -38.26
CA ASN A 613 -9.75 30.93 -38.97
C ASN A 613 -8.93 29.73 -39.52
N GLN A 614 -9.51 28.52 -39.52
CA GLN A 614 -9.98 27.83 -40.75
C GLN A 614 -10.48 26.37 -40.50
N THR A 615 -11.79 26.21 -40.72
CA THR A 615 -12.43 25.22 -41.61
C THR A 615 -12.26 23.70 -41.37
N LEU A 616 -13.34 23.07 -40.86
CA LEU A 616 -13.66 21.65 -41.05
C LEU A 616 -13.84 21.30 -42.55
N SER A 617 -13.31 20.17 -43.00
CA SER A 617 -13.76 19.47 -44.22
C SER A 617 -13.77 17.95 -44.02
N LYS A 618 -14.86 17.34 -44.49
CA LYS A 618 -15.26 15.93 -44.37
C LYS A 618 -14.49 14.97 -45.28
N THR A 619 -14.62 13.67 -44.94
CA THR A 619 -14.51 12.46 -45.79
C THR A 619 -13.07 12.08 -46.18
N ALA A 620 -12.59 10.83 -46.08
CA ALA A 620 -13.19 9.56 -46.46
C ALA A 620 -12.36 8.37 -45.91
N ARG A 621 -13.00 7.20 -45.71
CA ARG A 621 -12.32 5.91 -45.57
C ARG A 621 -11.50 5.62 -46.82
N THR A 622 -10.21 5.36 -46.64
CA THR A 622 -9.40 4.59 -47.60
C THR A 622 -8.56 3.60 -46.79
N GLU A 623 -8.79 2.31 -47.03
CA GLU A 623 -7.86 1.25 -46.64
C GLU A 623 -6.50 1.53 -47.27
N ALA A 624 -5.47 1.67 -46.46
CA ALA A 624 -4.09 1.67 -46.90
C ALA A 624 -3.26 0.93 -45.86
N ASN A 625 -2.90 -0.30 -46.21
CA ASN A 625 -1.76 -1.02 -45.68
C ASN A 625 -0.57 -0.06 -45.54
N ASN A 626 -0.11 0.17 -44.31
CA ASN A 626 1.21 0.69 -44.05
C ASN A 626 1.83 -0.13 -42.92
N VAL A 627 2.53 -1.18 -43.35
CA VAL A 627 3.63 -1.79 -42.62
C VAL A 627 4.58 -0.66 -42.23
N THR A 628 4.59 -0.29 -40.96
CA THR A 628 5.62 0.60 -40.42
C THR A 628 6.93 -0.21 -40.36
N PRO A 629 8.06 0.31 -40.88
CA PRO A 629 9.31 -0.44 -40.87
C PRO A 629 9.72 -0.69 -39.43
N THR A 630 9.92 -1.96 -39.06
CA THR A 630 10.53 -2.35 -37.79
C THR A 630 11.93 -1.74 -37.72
N THR A 631 12.10 -0.68 -36.93
CA THR A 631 13.43 -0.22 -36.55
C THR A 631 14.08 -1.30 -35.69
N ASN A 632 15.21 -1.87 -36.13
CA ASN A 632 15.99 -2.88 -35.39
C ASN A 632 16.64 -2.34 -34.09
N LEU A 633 16.30 -1.11 -33.65
CA LEU A 633 16.82 -0.49 -32.44
C LEU A 633 15.89 -0.82 -31.25
N PRO A 634 16.44 -1.23 -30.09
CA PRO A 634 15.64 -1.46 -28.89
C PRO A 634 15.04 -0.15 -28.35
N ASN A 635 13.84 -0.24 -27.74
CA ASN A 635 13.19 0.91 -27.09
C ASN A 635 14.08 1.49 -25.97
N THR A 636 14.24 2.82 -25.94
CA THR A 636 15.02 3.58 -24.92
C THR A 636 14.66 3.21 -23.48
N LEU A 637 13.39 2.97 -23.17
CA LEU A 637 12.93 2.56 -21.83
C LEU A 637 13.44 1.16 -21.47
N LYS A 638 13.48 0.24 -22.44
CA LYS A 638 14.00 -1.13 -22.26
C LYS A 638 15.50 -1.13 -21.97
N VAL A 639 16.26 -0.31 -22.72
CA VAL A 639 17.71 -0.10 -22.50
C VAL A 639 17.96 0.49 -21.10
N ARG A 640 17.25 1.57 -20.77
CA ARG A 640 17.36 2.29 -19.49
C ARG A 640 17.01 1.41 -18.29
N SER A 641 15.93 0.64 -18.37
CA SER A 641 15.55 -0.34 -17.34
C SER A 641 16.64 -1.39 -17.10
N SER A 642 17.29 -1.87 -18.18
CA SER A 642 18.39 -2.83 -18.05
C SER A 642 19.64 -2.25 -17.38
N ILE A 643 19.89 -0.95 -17.54
CA ILE A 643 21.01 -0.22 -16.90
C ILE A 643 20.72 0.03 -15.42
N ILE A 644 19.49 0.44 -15.07
CA ILE A 644 19.10 0.74 -13.69
C ILE A 644 19.27 -0.48 -12.77
N ARG A 645 19.07 -1.70 -13.29
CA ARG A 645 19.26 -2.97 -12.58
C ARG A 645 20.72 -3.28 -12.21
N ILE A 646 21.69 -2.58 -12.79
CA ILE A 646 23.11 -2.75 -12.50
C ILE A 646 23.53 -1.70 -11.44
N PRO A 647 24.21 -2.06 -10.35
CA PRO A 647 24.79 -1.12 -9.38
C PRO A 647 25.71 -0.08 -10.04
N SER A 648 25.75 1.17 -9.55
CA SER A 648 26.51 2.26 -10.20
C SER A 648 28.01 1.99 -10.32
N ASN A 649 28.63 1.38 -9.31
CA ASN A 649 30.04 0.95 -9.35
C ASN A 649 30.29 -0.11 -10.43
N GLU A 650 29.35 -1.05 -10.60
CA GLU A 650 29.42 -2.08 -11.64
C GLU A 650 29.15 -1.48 -13.04
N ARG A 651 28.32 -0.44 -13.16
CA ARG A 651 28.14 0.29 -14.44
C ARG A 651 29.44 0.94 -14.88
N GLU A 652 30.08 1.68 -13.98
CA GLU A 652 31.36 2.35 -14.22
C GLU A 652 32.43 1.34 -14.64
N GLU A 653 32.58 0.25 -13.87
CA GLU A 653 33.57 -0.80 -14.17
C GLU A 653 33.34 -1.43 -15.56
N ASN A 654 32.08 -1.75 -15.91
CA ASN A 654 31.77 -2.36 -17.20
C ASN A 654 31.97 -1.41 -18.38
N ILE A 655 31.59 -0.13 -18.23
CA ILE A 655 31.83 0.92 -19.21
C ILE A 655 33.34 1.09 -19.44
N PHE A 656 34.11 1.13 -18.35
CA PHE A 656 35.55 1.33 -18.39
C PHE A 656 36.29 0.13 -19.00
N ALA A 657 35.87 -1.09 -18.69
CA ALA A 657 36.42 -2.32 -19.28
C ALA A 657 36.24 -2.35 -20.80
N VAL A 658 35.02 -2.05 -21.28
CA VAL A 658 34.73 -1.96 -22.72
C VAL A 658 35.50 -0.81 -23.37
N ALA A 659 35.61 0.35 -22.70
CA ALA A 659 36.40 1.48 -23.19
C ALA A 659 37.91 1.15 -23.29
N THR A 660 38.44 0.35 -22.37
CA THR A 660 39.85 -0.08 -22.37
C THR A 660 40.16 -0.93 -23.59
N VAL A 661 39.32 -1.92 -23.88
CA VAL A 661 39.43 -2.74 -25.10
C VAL A 661 39.33 -1.88 -26.35
N LEU A 662 38.34 -0.98 -26.40
CA LEU A 662 38.16 -0.07 -27.53
C LEU A 662 39.37 0.82 -27.73
N ASN A 663 40.09 1.24 -26.68
CA ASN A 663 41.23 2.16 -26.77
C ASN A 663 42.57 1.49 -27.10
N ASP A 664 42.65 0.16 -27.14
CA ASP A 664 43.85 -0.55 -27.56
C ASP A 664 44.03 -0.44 -29.08
N ASN A 665 45.02 0.34 -29.51
CA ASN A 665 45.24 0.60 -30.94
C ASN A 665 45.85 -0.58 -31.69
N ASP A 666 46.50 -1.52 -31.01
CA ASP A 666 47.10 -2.68 -31.68
C ASP A 666 46.02 -3.76 -31.89
N LEU A 667 45.11 -3.90 -30.93
CA LEU A 667 43.95 -4.80 -31.02
C LEU A 667 42.90 -4.31 -32.02
N MET A 668 42.70 -2.99 -32.14
CA MET A 668 41.65 -2.37 -32.96
C MET A 668 42.04 -2.05 -34.41
N ARG A 669 43.28 -2.35 -34.83
CA ARG A 669 43.67 -2.15 -36.24
C ARG A 669 42.97 -3.16 -37.16
N GLY A 670 42.51 -2.67 -38.30
CA GLY A 670 42.03 -3.45 -39.42
C GLY A 670 43.18 -4.11 -40.19
N SER A 671 42.82 -4.88 -41.20
CA SER A 671 43.75 -5.60 -42.08
C SER A 671 44.72 -4.68 -42.85
N ASP A 672 44.40 -3.40 -42.96
CA ASP A 672 45.21 -2.34 -43.60
C ASP A 672 46.12 -1.59 -42.61
N GLY A 673 46.17 -2.02 -41.34
CA GLY A 673 46.96 -1.41 -40.28
C GLY A 673 46.41 -0.10 -39.73
N LYS A 674 45.19 0.32 -40.13
CA LYS A 674 44.50 1.51 -39.62
C LYS A 674 43.31 1.13 -38.74
N ILE A 675 42.86 2.03 -37.87
CA ILE A 675 41.69 1.79 -37.02
C ILE A 675 40.42 2.08 -37.83
N PRO A 676 39.45 1.14 -37.90
CA PRO A 676 38.20 1.32 -38.62
C PRO A 676 37.42 2.55 -38.16
N ALA A 677 36.75 3.22 -39.09
CA ALA A 677 36.00 4.44 -38.81
C ALA A 677 34.90 4.20 -37.78
N ILE A 678 34.22 3.05 -37.84
CA ILE A 678 33.18 2.67 -36.88
C ILE A 678 33.72 2.56 -35.45
N ILE A 679 34.93 2.05 -35.27
CA ILE A 679 35.56 1.97 -33.94
C ILE A 679 35.87 3.36 -33.41
N GLN A 680 36.31 4.28 -34.28
CA GLN A 680 36.54 5.67 -33.88
C GLN A 680 35.25 6.39 -33.48
N GLU A 681 34.13 6.11 -34.17
CA GLU A 681 32.81 6.63 -33.78
C GLU A 681 32.34 6.09 -32.42
N ILE A 682 32.51 4.78 -32.18
CA ILE A 682 32.18 4.18 -30.89
C ILE A 682 33.03 4.79 -29.77
N ARG A 683 34.35 4.96 -29.97
CA ARG A 683 35.25 5.62 -29.01
C ARG A 683 34.78 7.02 -28.65
N ASN A 684 34.34 7.80 -29.63
CA ASN A 684 33.86 9.16 -29.41
C ASN A 684 32.58 9.16 -28.55
N ILE A 685 31.61 8.29 -28.85
CA ILE A 685 30.39 8.17 -28.05
C ILE A 685 30.72 7.72 -26.63
N MET A 686 31.59 6.71 -26.48
CA MET A 686 32.02 6.20 -25.18
C MET A 686 32.66 7.25 -24.27
N LYS A 687 33.38 8.22 -24.85
CA LYS A 687 34.05 9.30 -24.10
C LYS A 687 33.06 10.28 -23.46
N ASP A 688 31.88 10.44 -24.07
CA ASP A 688 30.86 11.40 -23.64
C ASP A 688 29.78 10.78 -22.73
N ILE A 689 29.92 9.48 -22.39
CA ILE A 689 29.00 8.80 -21.47
C ILE A 689 29.32 9.18 -20.03
N ASP A 690 28.38 9.88 -19.38
CA ASP A 690 28.34 10.03 -17.93
C ASP A 690 27.89 8.71 -17.29
N TYR A 691 28.79 8.03 -16.57
CA TYR A 691 28.55 6.74 -15.94
C TYR A 691 27.59 6.82 -14.73
N SER A 692 27.32 8.03 -14.22
CA SER A 692 26.39 8.25 -13.11
C SER A 692 24.93 8.47 -13.57
N ASP A 693 24.72 8.78 -14.86
CA ASP A 693 23.41 9.07 -15.45
C ASP A 693 22.95 7.93 -16.38
N ASP A 694 21.93 7.18 -15.93
CA ASP A 694 21.35 6.06 -16.69
C ASP A 694 20.73 6.49 -18.03
N LYS A 695 20.25 7.74 -18.18
CA LYS A 695 19.74 8.25 -19.45
C LYS A 695 20.87 8.47 -20.45
N LYS A 696 22.02 8.97 -19.99
CA LYS A 696 23.20 9.20 -20.84
C LYS A 696 23.84 7.88 -21.28
N ILE A 697 23.92 6.89 -20.39
CA ILE A 697 24.36 5.53 -20.74
C ILE A 697 23.42 4.90 -21.78
N ALA A 698 22.10 4.99 -21.58
CA ALA A 698 21.12 4.43 -22.51
C ALA A 698 21.21 5.10 -23.89
N SER A 699 21.32 6.43 -23.91
CA SER A 699 21.51 7.21 -25.14
C SER A 699 22.80 6.80 -25.86
N GLY A 700 23.91 6.61 -25.14
CA GLY A 700 25.18 6.18 -25.73
C GLY A 700 25.09 4.81 -26.40
N ILE A 701 24.46 3.83 -25.76
CA ILE A 701 24.25 2.49 -26.34
C ILE A 701 23.40 2.55 -27.61
N LEU A 702 22.32 3.34 -27.59
CA LEU A 702 21.46 3.50 -28.76
C LEU A 702 22.17 4.20 -29.93
N GLN A 703 22.94 5.25 -29.63
CA GLN A 703 23.75 5.92 -30.65
C GLN A 703 24.78 4.98 -31.27
N ILE A 704 25.47 4.18 -30.46
CA ILE A 704 26.43 3.18 -30.98
C ILE A 704 25.73 2.16 -31.89
N LYS A 705 24.59 1.61 -31.45
CA LYS A 705 23.79 0.68 -32.27
C LYS A 705 23.32 1.32 -33.58
N GLU A 706 22.89 2.57 -33.53
CA GLU A 706 22.46 3.32 -34.71
C GLU A 706 23.62 3.57 -35.68
N LYS A 707 24.80 3.93 -35.18
CA LYS A 707 26.02 4.10 -36.00
C LYS A 707 26.44 2.81 -36.68
N ILE A 708 26.42 1.69 -35.96
CA ILE A 708 26.72 0.37 -36.53
C ILE A 708 25.73 0.01 -37.63
N ASN A 709 24.42 0.18 -37.37
CA ASN A 709 23.37 -0.14 -38.35
C ASN A 709 23.45 0.71 -39.63
N LYS A 710 24.06 1.91 -39.56
CA LYS A 710 24.24 2.81 -40.70
C LYS A 710 25.62 2.70 -41.36
N SER A 711 26.52 1.88 -40.81
CA SER A 711 27.88 1.72 -41.34
C SER A 711 27.88 0.79 -42.56
N GLU A 712 28.47 1.25 -43.67
CA GLU A 712 28.77 0.41 -44.84
C GLU A 712 30.22 -0.15 -44.81
N GLU A 713 30.94 0.11 -43.71
CA GLU A 713 32.32 -0.36 -43.54
C GLU A 713 32.32 -1.89 -43.37
N SER A 714 32.96 -2.60 -44.30
CA SER A 714 32.99 -4.07 -44.34
C SER A 714 34.37 -4.67 -44.07
N ASN A 715 35.42 -3.83 -43.99
CA ASN A 715 36.78 -4.26 -43.74
C ASN A 715 37.12 -4.27 -42.24
N HIS A 716 36.54 -5.21 -41.52
CA HIS A 716 36.80 -5.41 -40.08
C HIS A 716 37.85 -6.50 -39.87
N SER A 717 38.82 -6.26 -38.97
CA SER A 717 39.60 -7.35 -38.37
C SER A 717 38.69 -8.24 -37.52
N GLU A 718 39.14 -9.45 -37.17
CA GLU A 718 38.37 -10.38 -36.34
C GLU A 718 37.94 -9.73 -35.01
N ASN A 719 38.88 -9.06 -34.33
CA ASN A 719 38.62 -8.30 -33.10
C ASN A 719 37.60 -7.15 -33.30
N THR A 720 37.71 -6.42 -34.41
CA THR A 720 36.77 -5.34 -34.73
C THR A 720 35.36 -5.91 -34.94
N ARG A 721 35.26 -7.02 -35.66
CA ARG A 721 33.98 -7.67 -35.96
C ARG A 721 33.28 -8.12 -34.67
N GLU A 722 34.02 -8.70 -33.73
CA GLU A 722 33.45 -9.15 -32.45
C GLU A 722 32.90 -8.01 -31.59
N ILE A 723 33.55 -6.84 -31.61
CA ILE A 723 33.04 -5.64 -30.93
C ILE A 723 31.78 -5.12 -31.61
N VAL A 724 31.80 -5.01 -32.94
CA VAL A 724 30.64 -4.58 -33.72
C VAL A 724 29.46 -5.53 -33.50
N ASP A 725 29.69 -6.84 -33.48
CA ASP A 725 28.69 -7.88 -33.21
C ASP A 725 28.16 -7.83 -31.78
N ALA A 726 29.02 -7.55 -30.80
CA ALA A 726 28.60 -7.39 -29.41
C ALA A 726 27.68 -6.18 -29.23
N PHE A 727 27.90 -5.09 -29.96
CA PHE A 727 27.02 -3.93 -29.92
C PHE A 727 25.79 -4.08 -30.82
N SER A 728 25.83 -4.82 -31.93
CA SER A 728 24.70 -4.91 -32.88
C SER A 728 23.52 -5.76 -32.39
N LYS A 729 23.75 -6.69 -31.45
CA LYS A 729 22.70 -7.59 -30.92
C LYS A 729 21.56 -6.87 -30.20
N ALA A 730 20.31 -7.22 -30.51
CA ALA A 730 19.11 -6.54 -30.02
C ALA A 730 18.90 -6.68 -28.49
N ASP A 731 19.34 -7.78 -27.90
CA ASP A 731 19.25 -8.11 -26.47
C ASP A 731 20.45 -7.63 -25.64
N HIS A 732 21.49 -7.11 -26.29
CA HIS A 732 22.65 -6.51 -25.63
C HIS A 732 22.35 -5.05 -25.24
N LEU A 733 21.60 -4.89 -24.15
CA LEU A 733 21.00 -3.63 -23.72
C LEU A 733 21.85 -2.82 -22.71
N ASN A 734 22.93 -3.39 -22.19
CA ASN A 734 23.80 -2.74 -21.21
C ASN A 734 25.25 -3.20 -21.34
N PHE A 735 26.18 -2.40 -20.79
CA PHE A 735 27.62 -2.67 -20.87
C PHE A 735 28.07 -3.95 -20.16
N ARG A 736 27.30 -4.48 -19.20
CA ARG A 736 27.61 -5.78 -18.58
C ARG A 736 27.46 -6.94 -19.56
N VAL A 737 26.35 -6.97 -20.30
CA VAL A 737 26.11 -7.99 -21.34
C VAL A 737 27.08 -7.82 -22.50
N ILE A 738 27.36 -6.57 -22.89
CA ILE A 738 28.33 -6.26 -23.95
C ILE A 738 29.73 -6.72 -23.53
N ARG A 739 30.19 -6.37 -22.32
CA ARG A 739 31.47 -6.84 -21.73
C ARG A 739 31.56 -8.36 -21.74
N SER A 740 30.52 -9.05 -21.26
CA SER A 740 30.48 -10.52 -21.25
C SER A 740 30.58 -11.12 -22.66
N SER A 741 30.00 -10.47 -23.67
CA SER A 741 30.10 -10.93 -25.06
C SER A 741 31.50 -10.75 -25.63
N ILE A 742 32.17 -9.62 -25.39
CA ILE A 742 33.53 -9.37 -25.89
C ILE A 742 34.59 -10.13 -25.10
N SER A 743 34.31 -10.52 -23.85
CA SER A 743 35.22 -11.34 -23.01
C SER A 743 35.40 -12.77 -23.53
N LYS A 744 34.69 -13.16 -24.60
CA LYS A 744 34.90 -14.44 -25.29
C LYS A 744 36.18 -14.45 -26.11
N ASN A 745 36.72 -13.28 -26.46
CA ASN A 745 38.03 -13.13 -27.08
C ASN A 745 39.10 -13.05 -25.99
N GLU A 746 40.05 -13.99 -26.00
CA GLU A 746 41.08 -14.10 -24.95
C GLU A 746 41.92 -12.83 -24.81
N ALA A 747 42.30 -12.18 -25.91
CA ALA A 747 43.08 -10.94 -25.87
C ALA A 747 42.29 -9.76 -25.29
N MET A 748 40.97 -9.69 -25.57
CA MET A 748 40.10 -8.68 -24.95
C MET A 748 39.85 -8.97 -23.47
N ALA A 749 39.68 -10.25 -23.12
CA ALA A 749 39.48 -10.69 -21.73
C ALA A 749 40.69 -10.34 -20.87
N GLU A 750 41.91 -10.62 -21.33
CA GLU A 750 43.15 -10.27 -20.63
C GLU A 750 43.26 -8.76 -20.38
N LEU A 751 42.90 -7.93 -21.36
CA LEU A 751 42.88 -6.48 -21.22
C LEU A 751 41.85 -6.01 -20.18
N MET A 752 40.65 -6.60 -20.17
CA MET A 752 39.60 -6.25 -19.20
C MET A 752 39.88 -6.76 -17.78
N ASP A 753 40.54 -7.92 -17.64
CA ASP A 753 40.86 -8.55 -16.36
C ASP A 753 42.02 -7.85 -15.63
N SER A 754 42.84 -7.08 -16.37
CA SER A 754 43.85 -6.18 -15.80
C SER A 754 43.26 -5.05 -14.94
N ILE A 755 41.93 -4.86 -15.00
CA ILE A 755 41.16 -3.86 -14.26
C ILE A 755 40.52 -4.55 -13.05
N LYS A 756 41.24 -4.67 -11.93
CA LYS A 756 40.66 -5.11 -10.64
C LYS A 756 40.45 -3.95 -9.67
N VAL A 757 39.23 -3.96 -9.11
CA VAL A 757 38.60 -3.08 -8.12
C VAL A 757 39.54 -2.67 -6.96
N GLY A 758 39.70 -1.36 -6.74
CA GLY A 758 40.29 -0.80 -5.50
C GLY A 758 41.48 0.17 -5.61
N MET A 759 42.00 0.48 -6.79
CA MET A 759 43.10 1.44 -6.95
C MET A 759 42.80 2.49 -8.04
N TRP A 760 41.98 3.49 -7.72
CA TRP A 760 42.11 4.78 -8.39
C TRP A 760 41.65 5.94 -7.51
N THR A 761 42.61 6.77 -7.10
CA THR A 761 42.40 8.15 -6.67
C THR A 761 42.55 9.05 -7.90
N PRO A 762 41.68 10.05 -8.13
CA PRO A 762 41.86 11.00 -9.22
C PRO A 762 43.17 11.76 -9.00
N LYS A 763 44.08 11.73 -9.97
CA LYS A 763 45.11 12.75 -10.06
C LYS A 763 44.46 14.03 -10.56
N SER A 764 44.72 15.09 -9.79
CA SER A 764 44.31 16.50 -9.92
C SER A 764 44.24 17.05 -11.34
#